data_AF-A0A943DJ01-F1
#
_entry.id   AF-A0A943DJ01-F1
#
_cell.length_a   1.000
_cell.length_b   1.000
_cell.length_c   1.000
_cell.angle_alpha   90.00
_cell.angle_beta   90.00
_cell.angle_gamma   90.00
#
_symmetry.space_group_name_H-M   'P 1'
#
loop_
_entity.id
_entity.type
_entity.pdbx_description
1 polymer ?
#
loop_
_entity_poly.entity_id
_entity_poly.type
_entity_poly.pdbx_seq_one_letter_code
_entity_poly.pdbx_strand_id
1 'polypeptide(L)'
;MQKFKNAKKRSLSLMIILAMLLTMIPAQAFAWGTQPDDSHGVDMEWYNLRNNQENNGVTESPTPIDDQTASLKWGVKYGTGWGAAPTPPLILDSKIYIAQGNKIHELNKETGEWIRSSDEMIGSVGYAMNPIIYADGMLYVQMSNGIIQAVDFETLKCAWHSEKLGGQTVSPISYTTVNGKGYVYTGTWSGESKDGVFFAVSTDIDEGKISDGDGKGGFEKAVTWQFQPSGSSAEENPEIKYDPDLNATLDQDGNVAKRGFYWAGAYACENYIAVGSDDGTSEGDYTANGVFYTLDPETGDIIDKYSGIKGDIRTSVTYDNGRLYFCTKGGKVCRIDVDEEGYLSNYTELQLEDNVNGGNRMITSTPLVYGGKIYIGASGAGGQFDPDGGHVFAVIDDTSEELELMYDIPIAGYPQAAALLSTAYEDVDYDGKDGADGRVYIYFTYNSNPGGIYYIYDTPDATSPLTSGKELFVPESSMRQYCISTICADRDGTLYYKNDSCYVMAVETNNAYAEDIEITADDGTEATWNTAFDQKNTEYEVKVPAAASSITLNLTLPDDATAEVNGTAYTDGMRVELTGESTSLEVAVKVGEQTKTYTIEVKKISTVATLSSLKVSNSNTINMNIIDIDPSFSSDVTSYVADATDVTLWPDFYRVWTKATDTSSKVEVIEIENVKKITTTTNYFGVYPEDVDKTCKVQIKVTSENGDASTTYDLTMLKRVKATGITIDQKDFTMDVTDDPVVLSATVTPEDATDKTVKWYSLNAEESQEESPVTIEEDGDGTLTPVSEGKATVTAISNSSTGLSAKITVTVTDKAKDVKDKVDALGEITLDSKADIDAAKAAYDALSDKQKERADTMGVKTSLDAAQDKYDELKEQADKDAADLAAADAVSAKIDAIGASEDITLDSKTAIDDARAAYEGLTENQKTLVDKDKLKALENAEKKLAELELTKAKEDAKADISSYKNMDDYRDQQRQELADIIADAGEAIDKADDKEAIEEIITSAKDEMDKVKTDAQLTEEEEQAAKAEADKKAAEEVDALIDAVGSLDDITLDSIEAINKATDAYNKLTDDQKRLVQGLDKLNAAVDKYESLKADSDKNGDNTDNTAKGEDASQDAVKTADESGILSWVILLGAAVLGFFGFRRKYNAGK
;
A
#
# COMPACT_ATOMS: atom_id res chain seq x y z
N MET A 1 -46.76 53.19 55.79
CA MET A 1 -46.50 51.74 55.65
C MET A 1 -46.50 51.22 54.21
N GLN A 2 -47.38 51.66 53.29
CA GLN A 2 -47.52 51.05 51.96
C GLN A 2 -46.23 51.02 51.09
N LYS A 3 -45.32 52.00 51.22
CA LYS A 3 -44.00 51.99 50.55
C LYS A 3 -43.13 50.77 50.91
N PHE A 4 -43.25 50.19 52.11
CA PHE A 4 -42.41 49.06 52.55
C PHE A 4 -42.80 47.71 51.92
N LYS A 5 -44.08 47.49 51.56
CA LYS A 5 -44.49 46.25 50.88
C LYS A 5 -44.05 46.22 49.40
N ASN A 6 -44.07 47.35 48.72
CA ASN A 6 -43.64 47.43 47.32
C ASN A 6 -42.11 47.34 47.16
N ALA A 7 -41.34 47.79 48.15
CA ALA A 7 -39.88 47.64 48.15
C ALA A 7 -39.47 46.16 48.19
N LYS A 8 -39.98 45.37 49.16
CA LYS A 8 -39.66 43.93 49.22
C LYS A 8 -40.17 43.13 48.02
N LYS A 9 -41.34 43.46 47.45
CA LYS A 9 -41.77 42.82 46.19
C LYS A 9 -40.85 43.19 45.02
N ARG A 10 -40.39 44.43 44.90
CA ARG A 10 -39.45 44.80 43.82
C ARG A 10 -38.06 44.19 44.00
N SER A 11 -37.49 44.15 45.21
CA SER A 11 -36.19 43.49 45.41
C SER A 11 -36.28 41.97 45.20
N LEU A 12 -37.35 41.32 45.66
CA LEU A 12 -37.54 39.88 45.45
C LEU A 12 -37.82 39.56 43.98
N SER A 13 -38.63 40.34 43.28
CA SER A 13 -38.80 40.16 41.82
C SER A 13 -37.55 40.51 41.03
N LEU A 14 -36.71 41.46 41.46
CA LEU A 14 -35.44 41.71 40.78
C LEU A 14 -34.43 40.59 41.05
N MET A 15 -34.38 40.04 42.27
CA MET A 15 -33.56 38.86 42.59
C MET A 15 -34.04 37.61 41.86
N ILE A 16 -35.35 37.40 41.72
CA ILE A 16 -35.90 36.28 40.94
C ILE A 16 -35.65 36.50 39.44
N ILE A 17 -35.75 37.71 38.90
CA ILE A 17 -35.43 37.98 37.49
C ILE A 17 -33.92 37.89 37.23
N LEU A 18 -33.06 38.33 38.16
CA LEU A 18 -31.62 38.21 38.01
C LEU A 18 -31.15 36.76 38.17
N ALA A 19 -31.76 36.00 39.09
CA ALA A 19 -31.55 34.55 39.20
C ALA A 19 -32.06 33.82 37.96
N MET A 20 -33.26 34.14 37.46
CA MET A 20 -33.78 33.57 36.22
C MET A 20 -32.92 33.94 35.00
N LEU A 21 -32.32 35.14 34.95
CA LEU A 21 -31.34 35.47 33.89
C LEU A 21 -30.01 34.72 34.06
N LEU A 22 -29.60 34.43 35.30
CA LEU A 22 -28.44 33.56 35.61
C LEU A 22 -28.75 32.06 35.47
N THR A 23 -30.01 31.66 35.29
CA THR A 23 -30.44 30.29 34.93
C THR A 23 -31.17 30.25 33.58
N MET A 24 -30.99 31.28 32.74
CA MET A 24 -31.42 31.34 31.34
C MET A 24 -30.29 31.86 30.43
N ILE A 25 -29.09 32.06 30.97
CA ILE A 25 -27.89 31.58 30.29
C ILE A 25 -27.92 30.05 30.46
N PRO A 26 -27.97 29.25 29.39
CA PRO A 26 -27.82 27.81 29.50
C PRO A 26 -26.39 27.50 29.98
N ALA A 27 -26.21 26.44 30.78
CA ALA A 27 -24.88 26.04 31.27
C ALA A 27 -23.89 25.70 30.12
N GLN A 28 -24.44 25.34 28.95
CA GLN A 28 -23.74 25.18 27.67
C GLN A 28 -22.81 26.36 27.32
N ALA A 29 -23.09 27.59 27.78
CA ALA A 29 -22.28 28.76 27.47
C ALA A 29 -20.91 28.83 28.17
N PHE A 30 -20.57 27.88 29.05
CA PHE A 30 -19.26 27.76 29.71
C PHE A 30 -18.88 26.28 29.94
N ALA A 31 -19.04 25.44 28.91
CA ALA A 31 -18.58 24.04 28.91
C ALA A 31 -18.06 23.59 27.53
N TRP A 32 -17.81 24.52 26.60
CA TRP A 32 -17.16 24.25 25.33
C TRP A 32 -15.69 24.66 25.45
N GLY A 33 -14.79 23.74 25.15
CA GLY A 33 -13.36 23.88 25.46
C GLY A 33 -12.74 25.11 24.83
N THR A 34 -12.35 26.08 25.67
CA THR A 34 -11.23 26.96 25.31
C THR A 34 -10.04 26.06 25.04
N GLN A 35 -9.45 26.15 23.84
CA GLN A 35 -8.21 25.41 23.54
C GLN A 35 -7.19 25.68 24.67
N PRO A 36 -6.45 24.65 25.12
CA PRO A 36 -5.53 24.81 26.23
C PRO A 36 -4.52 25.93 25.93
N ASP A 37 -4.25 26.78 26.92
CA ASP A 37 -3.26 27.87 26.81
C ASP A 37 -1.87 27.27 26.58
N ASP A 38 -1.45 27.14 25.32
CA ASP A 38 -0.12 26.66 24.97
C ASP A 38 0.97 27.66 25.39
N SER A 39 1.97 27.17 26.14
CA SER A 39 3.02 28.02 26.70
C SER A 39 4.10 28.42 25.68
N HIS A 40 4.15 27.75 24.52
CA HIS A 40 5.10 28.00 23.44
C HIS A 40 4.58 29.02 22.42
N GLY A 41 3.26 29.22 22.37
CA GLY A 41 2.58 30.17 21.49
C GLY A 41 2.20 29.60 20.12
N VAL A 42 2.08 28.28 20.00
CA VAL A 42 1.71 27.57 18.76
C VAL A 42 0.23 27.78 18.44
N ASP A 43 -0.08 28.12 17.18
CA ASP A 43 -1.45 28.24 16.70
C ASP A 43 -2.06 26.86 16.44
N MET A 44 -2.65 26.27 17.48
CA MET A 44 -3.37 25.01 17.39
C MET A 44 -4.67 25.17 16.59
N GLU A 45 -4.71 24.66 15.36
CA GLU A 45 -5.93 24.59 14.55
C GLU A 45 -6.60 23.21 14.66
N TRP A 46 -5.80 22.15 14.68
CA TRP A 46 -6.17 20.78 15.03
C TRP A 46 -5.01 20.02 15.68
N TYR A 47 -5.02 19.82 17.00
CA TYR A 47 -3.81 19.39 17.75
C TYR A 47 -3.78 17.93 18.25
N ASN A 48 -4.90 17.20 18.23
CA ASN A 48 -4.96 15.80 18.69
C ASN A 48 -6.01 14.98 17.94
N LEU A 49 -6.41 13.81 18.48
CA LEU A 49 -7.40 12.89 17.91
C LEU A 49 -8.71 13.59 17.45
N ARG A 50 -9.29 14.46 18.29
CA ARG A 50 -10.62 15.08 18.07
C ARG A 50 -10.64 16.61 18.24
N ASN A 51 -9.48 17.25 18.38
CA ASN A 51 -9.27 18.68 18.69
C ASN A 51 -9.64 19.13 20.11
N ASN A 52 -9.79 18.20 21.05
CA ASN A 52 -10.05 18.49 22.47
C ASN A 52 -9.65 17.31 23.35
N GLN A 53 -9.65 17.49 24.67
CA GLN A 53 -9.18 16.51 25.64
C GLN A 53 -10.26 15.43 25.94
N GLU A 54 -11.52 15.79 25.69
CA GLU A 54 -12.74 15.02 25.87
C GLU A 54 -12.95 13.93 24.81
N ASN A 55 -12.10 13.86 23.78
CA ASN A 55 -12.25 13.00 22.60
C ASN A 55 -13.62 13.15 21.91
N ASN A 56 -14.23 14.34 21.93
CA ASN A 56 -15.57 14.57 21.38
C ASN A 56 -15.49 15.49 20.15
N GLY A 57 -15.58 14.91 18.94
CA GLY A 57 -15.22 15.60 17.69
C GLY A 57 -16.25 16.62 17.19
N VAL A 58 -16.36 17.77 17.84
CA VAL A 58 -17.26 18.89 17.50
C VAL A 58 -16.44 20.13 17.09
N THR A 59 -16.86 20.85 16.05
CA THR A 59 -16.24 22.10 15.59
C THR A 59 -17.27 23.17 15.20
N GLU A 60 -16.89 24.44 15.30
CA GLU A 60 -17.65 25.59 14.78
C GLU A 60 -17.29 25.92 13.30
N SER A 61 -16.40 25.16 12.67
CA SER A 61 -15.96 25.40 11.28
C SER A 61 -17.07 25.22 10.23
N PRO A 62 -17.18 26.07 9.19
CA PRO A 62 -18.20 26.00 8.13
C PRO A 62 -17.87 24.93 7.07
N THR A 63 -17.88 23.66 7.49
CA THR A 63 -17.53 22.49 6.68
C THR A 63 -18.53 22.21 5.55
N PRO A 64 -18.14 21.53 4.43
CA PRO A 64 -19.01 21.38 3.27
C PRO A 64 -20.32 20.64 3.57
N ILE A 65 -21.44 21.21 3.13
CA ILE A 65 -22.81 20.71 3.43
C ILE A 65 -23.51 20.03 2.24
N ASP A 66 -22.86 20.03 1.09
CA ASP A 66 -23.44 19.59 -0.19
C ASP A 66 -22.36 18.90 -1.04
N ASP A 67 -22.64 17.67 -1.47
CA ASP A 67 -21.81 16.87 -2.38
C ASP A 67 -21.75 17.43 -3.81
N GLN A 68 -22.56 18.43 -4.15
CA GLN A 68 -22.44 19.17 -5.41
C GLN A 68 -21.30 20.21 -5.39
N THR A 69 -20.92 20.72 -4.21
CA THR A 69 -19.86 21.75 -4.04
C THR A 69 -18.60 21.21 -3.37
N ALA A 70 -18.72 20.20 -2.51
CA ALA A 70 -17.59 19.51 -1.92
C ALA A 70 -16.65 18.97 -3.01
N SER A 71 -15.42 19.48 -3.05
CA SER A 71 -14.45 19.20 -4.11
C SER A 71 -13.05 18.99 -3.54
N LEU A 72 -12.23 18.20 -4.23
CA LEU A 72 -10.82 18.01 -3.88
C LEU A 72 -10.05 19.33 -4.11
N LYS A 73 -9.58 19.95 -3.03
CA LYS A 73 -8.68 21.12 -3.07
C LYS A 73 -7.28 20.69 -3.52
N TRP A 74 -6.78 19.59 -2.95
CA TRP A 74 -5.59 18.86 -3.40
C TRP A 74 -5.58 17.44 -2.84
N GLY A 75 -4.87 16.53 -3.52
CA GLY A 75 -4.59 15.18 -3.03
C GLY A 75 -3.14 14.81 -3.34
N VAL A 76 -2.34 14.54 -2.30
CA VAL A 76 -0.89 14.25 -2.44
C VAL A 76 -0.54 12.90 -1.79
N LYS A 77 0.29 12.11 -2.48
CA LYS A 77 0.66 10.75 -2.09
C LYS A 77 2.03 10.69 -1.39
N TYR A 78 2.06 10.09 -0.20
CA TYR A 78 3.24 10.04 0.67
C TYR A 78 3.86 8.65 0.84
N GLY A 79 3.19 7.60 0.37
CA GLY A 79 3.63 6.21 0.52
C GLY A 79 3.19 5.33 -0.66
N THR A 80 3.45 4.03 -0.58
CA THR A 80 2.97 3.05 -1.57
C THR A 80 2.69 1.71 -0.90
N GLY A 81 1.43 1.28 -0.97
CA GLY A 81 0.91 0.13 -0.21
C GLY A 81 0.45 0.54 1.19
N TRP A 82 -0.65 -0.04 1.66
CA TRP A 82 -1.34 0.37 2.90
C TRP A 82 -0.42 0.46 4.14
N GLY A 83 0.60 -0.40 4.26
CA GLY A 83 1.56 -0.41 5.37
C GLY A 83 2.59 0.73 5.33
N ALA A 84 2.51 1.63 4.34
CA ALA A 84 3.27 2.86 4.23
C ALA A 84 2.36 4.10 4.15
N ALA A 85 1.07 3.97 4.49
CA ALA A 85 0.16 5.10 4.58
C ALA A 85 0.58 6.06 5.71
N PRO A 86 0.33 7.37 5.57
CA PRO A 86 0.60 8.35 6.62
C PRO A 86 -0.48 8.29 7.72
N THR A 87 -0.17 8.86 8.89
CA THR A 87 -1.18 9.13 9.93
C THR A 87 -2.27 10.07 9.40
N PRO A 88 -3.48 10.09 10.01
CA PRO A 88 -4.37 11.24 9.90
C PRO A 88 -3.63 12.55 10.27
N PRO A 89 -3.96 13.67 9.62
CA PRO A 89 -3.23 14.94 9.79
C PRO A 89 -3.61 15.73 11.06
N LEU A 90 -2.62 16.41 11.64
CA LEU A 90 -2.81 17.57 12.51
C LEU A 90 -2.69 18.88 11.72
N ILE A 91 -3.15 19.98 12.30
CA ILE A 91 -3.02 21.34 11.75
C ILE A 91 -2.49 22.30 12.84
N LEU A 92 -1.28 22.83 12.67
CA LEU A 92 -0.59 23.68 13.65
C LEU A 92 0.17 24.79 12.89
N ASP A 93 0.13 26.05 13.35
CA ASP A 93 0.77 27.20 12.66
C ASP A 93 0.38 27.34 11.17
N SER A 94 -0.88 27.01 10.83
CA SER A 94 -1.38 26.91 9.46
C SER A 94 -0.56 25.95 8.55
N LYS A 95 0.08 24.93 9.14
CA LYS A 95 0.76 23.80 8.49
C LYS A 95 0.09 22.49 8.85
N ILE A 96 0.22 21.51 7.98
CA ILE A 96 -0.25 20.15 8.26
C ILE A 96 0.93 19.29 8.70
N TYR A 97 0.72 18.46 9.72
CA TYR A 97 1.71 17.50 10.19
C TYR A 97 1.16 16.07 10.10
N ILE A 98 1.97 15.19 9.52
CA ILE A 98 1.72 13.74 9.42
C ILE A 98 2.98 12.97 9.81
N ALA A 99 2.85 11.74 10.27
CA ALA A 99 3.97 10.80 10.34
C ALA A 99 3.84 9.71 9.27
N GLN A 100 4.97 9.35 8.66
CA GLN A 100 5.06 8.35 7.60
C GLN A 100 6.42 7.64 7.70
N GLY A 101 6.44 6.31 7.63
CA GLY A 101 7.66 5.53 7.89
C GLY A 101 8.25 5.84 9.27
N ASN A 102 9.49 6.30 9.31
CA ASN A 102 10.22 6.70 10.52
C ASN A 102 10.44 8.22 10.64
N LYS A 103 9.55 9.05 10.09
CA LYS A 103 9.64 10.52 10.18
C LYS A 103 8.28 11.19 10.37
N ILE A 104 8.31 12.40 10.93
CA ILE A 104 7.23 13.38 10.84
C ILE A 104 7.52 14.32 9.65
N HIS A 105 6.48 14.79 8.96
CA HIS A 105 6.56 15.69 7.81
C HIS A 105 5.69 16.92 8.05
N GLU A 106 6.27 18.10 7.78
CA GLU A 106 5.57 19.38 7.75
C GLU A 106 5.17 19.70 6.30
N LEU A 107 3.89 20.01 6.10
CA LEU A 107 3.27 20.14 4.79
C LEU A 107 2.55 21.50 4.66
N ASN A 108 2.46 21.98 3.42
CA ASN A 108 1.73 23.20 3.09
C ASN A 108 0.22 22.93 3.07
N LYS A 109 -0.55 23.59 3.97
CA LYS A 109 -2.02 23.46 4.07
C LYS A 109 -2.74 23.76 2.74
N GLU A 110 -2.19 24.64 1.91
CA GLU A 110 -2.81 25.08 0.66
C GLU A 110 -2.52 24.22 -0.57
N THR A 111 -1.46 23.41 -0.57
CA THR A 111 -1.05 22.62 -1.77
C THR A 111 -0.74 21.14 -1.50
N GLY A 112 -0.64 20.74 -0.23
CA GLY A 112 -0.11 19.42 0.12
C GLY A 112 1.36 19.24 -0.25
N GLU A 113 2.11 20.31 -0.51
CA GLU A 113 3.54 20.20 -0.80
C GLU A 113 4.36 20.02 0.48
N TRP A 114 5.39 19.18 0.37
CA TRP A 114 6.36 18.89 1.42
C TRP A 114 7.24 20.10 1.72
N ILE A 115 7.29 20.54 2.98
CA ILE A 115 8.14 21.67 3.42
C ILE A 115 9.43 21.16 4.06
N ARG A 116 9.31 20.39 5.14
CA ARG A 116 10.44 19.79 5.88
C ARG A 116 10.04 18.51 6.59
N SER A 117 10.97 17.88 7.29
CA SER A 117 10.74 16.64 8.03
C SER A 117 11.61 16.58 9.27
N SER A 118 11.28 15.65 10.16
CA SER A 118 12.07 15.36 11.33
C SER A 118 13.40 14.66 11.01
N ASP A 119 14.25 14.61 12.03
CA ASP A 119 15.27 13.57 12.15
C ASP A 119 14.65 12.16 12.10
N GLU A 120 15.48 11.13 11.96
CA GLU A 120 15.02 9.73 11.96
C GLU A 120 14.60 9.29 13.35
N MET A 121 13.33 8.92 13.46
CA MET A 121 12.74 8.32 14.66
C MET A 121 13.29 6.90 14.83
N ILE A 122 13.36 6.42 16.07
CA ILE A 122 13.98 5.11 16.38
C ILE A 122 13.19 3.90 15.82
N GLY A 123 11.95 4.11 15.37
CA GLY A 123 11.10 3.10 14.77
C GLY A 123 10.17 3.62 13.67
N SER A 124 9.35 2.72 13.11
CA SER A 124 8.33 3.05 12.12
C SER A 124 6.93 3.07 12.75
N VAL A 125 6.10 4.02 12.29
CA VAL A 125 4.69 4.16 12.70
C VAL A 125 3.81 2.98 12.27
N GLY A 126 4.24 2.20 11.27
CA GLY A 126 3.56 0.98 10.85
C GLY A 126 2.10 1.21 10.40
N TYR A 127 1.15 0.63 11.13
CA TYR A 127 -0.29 0.84 10.89
C TYR A 127 -0.72 2.23 11.41
N ALA A 128 -0.44 3.27 10.61
CA ALA A 128 -0.70 4.68 10.92
C ALA A 128 -2.22 5.01 10.91
N MET A 129 -2.98 4.45 11.84
CA MET A 129 -4.42 4.64 11.98
C MET A 129 -4.78 5.86 12.85
N ASN A 130 -3.97 6.12 13.88
CA ASN A 130 -4.13 7.24 14.80
C ASN A 130 -3.31 8.44 14.32
N PRO A 131 -3.78 9.69 14.54
CA PRO A 131 -2.94 10.87 14.35
C PRO A 131 -1.80 10.90 15.38
N ILE A 132 -0.76 11.66 15.06
CA ILE A 132 0.17 12.18 16.07
C ILE A 132 -0.58 13.17 16.98
N ILE A 133 -0.04 13.53 18.14
CA ILE A 133 -0.59 14.62 18.96
C ILE A 133 0.46 15.70 19.21
N TYR A 134 0.03 16.95 19.37
CA TYR A 134 0.84 18.04 19.89
C TYR A 134 0.48 18.33 21.35
N ALA A 135 1.48 18.47 22.20
CA ALA A 135 1.38 19.06 23.54
C ALA A 135 2.79 19.47 24.01
N ASP A 136 2.88 20.43 24.94
CA ASP A 136 4.13 20.70 25.69
C ASP A 136 5.36 20.98 24.80
N GLY A 137 5.17 21.73 23.70
CA GLY A 137 6.22 22.04 22.73
C GLY A 137 6.65 20.88 21.82
N MET A 138 5.99 19.72 21.92
CA MET A 138 6.41 18.46 21.31
C MET A 138 5.30 17.84 20.44
N LEU A 139 5.74 17.10 19.42
CA LEU A 139 4.92 16.17 18.65
C LEU A 139 5.18 14.74 19.15
N TYR A 140 4.12 14.06 19.59
CA TYR A 140 4.17 12.68 20.07
C TYR A 140 3.57 11.72 19.05
N VAL A 141 4.27 10.63 18.76
CA VAL A 141 3.86 9.64 17.76
C VAL A 141 4.12 8.21 18.22
N GLN A 142 3.15 7.34 17.94
CA GLN A 142 3.21 5.90 18.22
C GLN A 142 4.09 5.20 17.20
N MET A 143 4.94 4.28 17.67
CA MET A 143 5.73 3.41 16.81
C MET A 143 5.56 1.94 17.20
N SER A 144 5.89 1.06 16.26
CA SER A 144 5.87 -0.39 16.47
C SER A 144 6.75 -0.82 17.66
N ASN A 145 6.33 -1.85 18.40
CA ASN A 145 6.98 -2.38 19.62
C ASN A 145 6.78 -1.56 20.91
N GLY A 146 5.63 -0.90 21.09
CA GLY A 146 5.28 -0.27 22.37
C GLY A 146 6.10 0.97 22.70
N ILE A 147 6.45 1.77 21.68
CA ILE A 147 7.28 2.97 21.83
C ILE A 147 6.49 4.24 21.46
N ILE A 148 6.63 5.29 22.26
CA ILE A 148 6.30 6.68 21.89
C ILE A 148 7.59 7.42 21.51
N GLN A 149 7.60 8.10 20.36
CA GLN A 149 8.62 9.09 20.01
C GLN A 149 8.12 10.50 20.33
N ALA A 150 8.94 11.31 20.98
CA ALA A 150 8.78 12.75 21.08
C ALA A 150 9.71 13.47 20.09
N VAL A 151 9.17 14.47 19.39
CA VAL A 151 9.88 15.31 18.42
C VAL A 151 9.61 16.77 18.75
N ASP A 152 10.65 17.56 18.95
CA ASP A 152 10.56 19.01 19.22
C ASP A 152 9.86 19.73 18.07
N PHE A 153 8.80 20.50 18.37
CA PHE A 153 7.94 21.10 17.33
C PHE A 153 8.66 22.18 16.49
N GLU A 154 9.41 23.07 17.14
CA GLU A 154 10.10 24.17 16.45
C GLU A 154 11.16 23.64 15.47
N THR A 155 11.97 22.68 15.89
CA THR A 155 13.15 22.21 15.14
C THR A 155 12.93 20.92 14.36
N LEU A 156 11.87 20.16 14.68
CA LEU A 156 11.60 18.79 14.23
C LEU A 156 12.70 17.78 14.58
N LYS A 157 13.46 18.03 15.64
CA LYS A 157 14.45 17.07 16.13
C LYS A 157 13.82 16.05 17.05
N CYS A 158 14.24 14.79 16.94
CA CYS A 158 13.83 13.76 17.89
C CYS A 158 14.43 14.09 19.26
N ALA A 159 13.58 14.39 20.25
CA ALA A 159 14.02 14.80 21.58
C ALA A 159 14.30 13.56 22.45
N TRP A 160 13.32 12.67 22.54
CA TRP A 160 13.41 11.41 23.27
C TRP A 160 12.44 10.36 22.72
N HIS A 161 12.68 9.10 23.02
CA HIS A 161 11.73 8.01 22.85
C HIS A 161 11.52 7.25 24.16
N SER A 162 10.37 6.61 24.35
CA SER A 162 10.20 5.69 25.47
C SER A 162 11.01 4.41 25.27
N GLU A 163 11.25 3.68 26.34
CA GLU A 163 11.70 2.29 26.28
C GLU A 163 10.71 1.40 25.50
N LYS A 164 11.17 0.21 25.11
CA LYS A 164 10.49 -0.72 24.20
C LYS A 164 9.67 -1.77 24.95
N LEU A 165 8.39 -1.48 25.22
CA LEU A 165 7.48 -2.42 25.90
C LEU A 165 7.06 -3.64 25.05
N GLY A 166 7.19 -3.56 23.73
CA GLY A 166 6.72 -4.58 22.79
C GLY A 166 5.24 -4.45 22.40
N GLY A 167 4.76 -5.38 21.58
CA GLY A 167 3.40 -5.37 21.04
C GLY A 167 3.16 -4.31 19.94
N GLN A 168 1.91 -4.15 19.55
CA GLN A 168 1.43 -3.11 18.64
C GLN A 168 0.96 -1.89 19.44
N THR A 169 1.53 -0.73 19.19
CA THR A 169 1.04 0.56 19.72
C THR A 169 -0.01 1.07 18.73
N VAL A 170 -1.28 0.88 19.05
CA VAL A 170 -2.42 1.21 18.16
C VAL A 170 -3.60 1.85 18.88
N SER A 171 -3.48 2.18 20.16
CA SER A 171 -4.50 2.92 20.92
C SER A 171 -4.15 4.42 20.91
N PRO A 172 -5.04 5.35 20.53
CA PRO A 172 -4.72 6.79 20.45
C PRO A 172 -3.94 7.35 21.65
N ILE A 173 -3.00 8.28 21.40
CA ILE A 173 -2.27 8.93 22.49
C ILE A 173 -3.19 9.97 23.13
N SER A 174 -3.30 9.91 24.45
CA SER A 174 -3.97 10.92 25.27
C SER A 174 -2.92 11.72 26.05
N TYR A 175 -3.21 12.98 26.39
CA TYR A 175 -2.31 13.84 27.18
C TYR A 175 -3.11 14.56 28.28
N THR A 176 -2.48 14.76 29.43
CA THR A 176 -2.93 15.73 30.45
C THR A 176 -1.73 16.29 31.20
N THR A 177 -1.94 17.41 31.89
CA THR A 177 -1.08 17.81 33.01
C THR A 177 -1.62 17.28 34.32
N VAL A 178 -0.74 16.89 35.25
CA VAL A 178 -1.05 16.57 36.65
C VAL A 178 -0.13 17.40 37.54
N ASN A 179 -0.69 18.19 38.47
CA ASN A 179 0.08 19.11 39.33
C ASN A 179 0.99 20.09 38.54
N GLY A 180 0.64 20.38 37.29
CA GLY A 180 1.43 21.24 36.38
C GLY A 180 2.53 20.54 35.58
N LYS A 181 2.61 19.20 35.61
CA LYS A 181 3.58 18.37 34.88
C LYS A 181 2.88 17.54 33.79
N GLY A 182 3.41 17.50 32.58
CA GLY A 182 2.81 16.79 31.45
C GLY A 182 3.04 15.27 31.45
N TYR A 183 2.07 14.53 30.95
CA TYR A 183 2.11 13.08 30.76
C TYR A 183 1.37 12.66 29.48
N VAL A 184 1.94 11.71 28.73
CA VAL A 184 1.29 11.06 27.57
C VAL A 184 0.95 9.60 27.88
N TYR A 185 -0.19 9.13 27.40
CA TYR A 185 -0.76 7.81 27.72
C TYR A 185 -1.14 7.04 26.45
N THR A 186 -0.85 5.74 26.41
CA THR A 186 -1.30 4.84 25.34
C THR A 186 -1.28 3.38 25.79
N GLY A 187 -1.74 2.47 24.93
CA GLY A 187 -1.85 1.03 25.20
C GLY A 187 -1.33 0.15 24.06
N THR A 188 -0.68 -0.96 24.46
CA THR A 188 -0.15 -1.98 23.55
C THR A 188 -1.09 -3.18 23.41
N TRP A 189 -0.98 -3.87 22.27
CA TRP A 189 -1.71 -5.09 21.99
C TRP A 189 -0.82 -6.18 21.39
N SER A 190 -0.94 -7.40 21.91
CA SER A 190 -0.10 -8.55 21.53
C SER A 190 -0.86 -9.67 20.81
N GLY A 191 -2.17 -9.53 20.64
CA GLY A 191 -3.11 -10.52 20.13
C GLY A 191 -4.31 -10.71 21.06
N GLU A 192 -5.45 -11.16 20.51
CA GLU A 192 -6.75 -11.32 21.18
C GLU A 192 -6.67 -11.96 22.59
N SER A 193 -5.86 -13.03 22.71
CA SER A 193 -5.64 -13.79 23.96
C SER A 193 -4.22 -13.64 24.51
N LYS A 194 -3.63 -12.45 24.42
CA LYS A 194 -2.32 -12.12 25.01
C LYS A 194 -2.35 -10.81 25.79
N ASP A 195 -1.47 -10.70 26.76
CA ASP A 195 -1.31 -9.49 27.56
C ASP A 195 -0.82 -8.32 26.70
N GLY A 196 -1.45 -7.16 26.92
CA GLY A 196 -0.98 -5.84 26.53
C GLY A 196 -0.90 -4.93 27.75
N VAL A 197 -0.16 -3.83 27.61
CA VAL A 197 0.13 -2.88 28.69
C VAL A 197 -0.40 -1.51 28.31
N PHE A 198 -1.15 -0.88 29.20
CA PHE A 198 -1.44 0.55 29.15
C PHE A 198 -0.40 1.29 30.01
N PHE A 199 0.18 2.36 29.50
CA PHE A 199 1.34 3.00 30.13
C PHE A 199 1.32 4.52 29.98
N ALA A 200 2.02 5.18 30.89
CA ALA A 200 2.26 6.62 30.87
C ALA A 200 3.74 6.93 30.67
N VAL A 201 4.03 8.05 30.01
CA VAL A 201 5.38 8.63 29.94
C VAL A 201 5.28 10.11 30.29
N SER A 202 5.99 10.53 31.33
CA SER A 202 6.16 11.95 31.66
C SER A 202 6.79 12.71 30.48
N THR A 203 6.37 13.95 30.24
CA THR A 203 6.97 14.81 29.22
C THR A 203 8.32 15.38 29.64
N ASP A 204 8.50 15.69 30.94
CA ASP A 204 9.71 16.29 31.55
C ASP A 204 11.00 15.65 31.04
N ILE A 205 11.85 16.44 30.38
CA ILE A 205 13.01 15.95 29.63
C ILE A 205 14.06 15.26 30.52
N ASP A 206 14.24 15.72 31.76
CA ASP A 206 15.24 15.20 32.69
C ASP A 206 14.76 13.99 33.52
N GLU A 207 13.45 13.69 33.54
CA GLU A 207 12.90 12.61 34.37
C GLU A 207 12.86 11.27 33.64
N GLY A 208 13.24 10.19 34.33
CA GLY A 208 13.18 8.82 33.80
C GLY A 208 14.19 8.51 32.67
N LYS A 209 15.11 9.42 32.35
CA LYS A 209 16.13 9.23 31.30
C LYS A 209 17.02 7.99 31.59
N ILE A 210 17.04 7.05 30.64
CA ILE A 210 17.78 5.78 30.70
C ILE A 210 19.16 5.93 30.05
N SER A 211 19.21 6.38 28.79
CA SER A 211 20.47 6.49 28.02
C SER A 211 20.37 7.55 26.91
N ASP A 212 21.48 8.15 26.49
CA ASP A 212 21.53 9.12 25.38
C ASP A 212 21.46 8.48 23.97
N GLY A 213 21.21 7.16 23.88
CA GLY A 213 21.07 6.43 22.61
C GLY A 213 22.34 6.40 21.74
N ASP A 214 22.18 6.09 20.45
CA ASP A 214 23.20 6.28 19.41
C ASP A 214 23.11 7.68 18.75
N GLY A 215 22.18 8.51 19.21
CA GLY A 215 21.82 9.80 18.63
C GLY A 215 20.65 9.77 17.63
N LYS A 216 20.10 8.61 17.27
CA LYS A 216 18.83 8.51 16.52
C LYS A 216 17.64 8.43 17.48
N GLY A 217 16.52 9.04 17.12
CA GLY A 217 15.35 9.09 18.00
C GLY A 217 15.53 9.91 19.29
N GLY A 218 16.63 10.63 19.47
CA GLY A 218 16.95 11.31 20.73
C GLY A 218 17.44 10.32 21.80
N PHE A 219 17.15 10.63 23.06
CA PHE A 219 17.53 9.78 24.20
C PHE A 219 16.37 8.87 24.67
N GLU A 220 16.67 7.77 25.34
CA GLU A 220 15.67 6.82 25.84
C GLU A 220 15.16 7.21 27.23
N LYS A 221 13.84 7.09 27.46
CA LYS A 221 13.17 7.32 28.75
C LYS A 221 12.41 6.08 29.22
N ALA A 222 12.49 5.80 30.51
CA ALA A 222 11.59 4.87 31.17
C ALA A 222 10.14 5.34 31.05
N VAL A 223 9.20 4.40 31.02
CA VAL A 223 7.79 4.72 31.24
C VAL A 223 7.56 5.03 32.72
N THR A 224 6.69 5.99 33.02
CA THR A 224 6.39 6.40 34.40
C THR A 224 5.69 5.29 35.17
N TRP A 225 4.76 4.58 34.52
CA TRP A 225 4.08 3.41 35.07
C TRP A 225 3.52 2.52 33.96
N GLN A 226 3.23 1.26 34.31
CA GLN A 226 2.64 0.24 33.44
C GLN A 226 1.45 -0.43 34.13
N PHE A 227 0.36 -0.65 33.40
CA PHE A 227 -0.84 -1.37 33.85
C PHE A 227 -1.21 -2.48 32.87
N GLN A 228 -1.36 -3.70 33.38
CA GLN A 228 -1.74 -4.89 32.62
C GLN A 228 -2.93 -5.57 33.31
N PRO A 229 -4.11 -5.67 32.69
CA PRO A 229 -5.29 -6.21 33.37
C PRO A 229 -5.12 -7.65 33.87
N SER A 230 -4.50 -8.54 33.08
CA SER A 230 -4.57 -9.99 33.23
C SER A 230 -3.33 -10.69 33.80
N GLY A 231 -2.38 -9.95 34.38
CA GLY A 231 -1.12 -10.52 34.88
C GLY A 231 -1.21 -11.25 36.23
N SER A 232 -0.33 -12.22 36.44
CA SER A 232 -0.46 -13.24 37.50
C SER A 232 0.11 -12.85 38.87
N SER A 233 1.18 -12.07 38.95
CA SER A 233 1.64 -11.50 40.24
C SER A 233 2.68 -10.37 40.09
N ALA A 234 2.67 -9.45 41.05
CA ALA A 234 3.77 -8.50 41.28
C ALA A 234 5.05 -9.16 41.86
N GLU A 235 5.06 -10.50 42.06
CA GLU A 235 6.27 -11.26 42.38
C GLU A 235 7.05 -11.67 41.11
N GLU A 236 6.38 -11.69 39.95
CA GLU A 236 7.00 -12.00 38.65
C GLU A 236 7.53 -10.75 37.93
N ASN A 237 6.79 -9.62 38.00
CA ASN A 237 7.30 -8.30 37.66
C ASN A 237 6.72 -7.25 38.63
N PRO A 238 7.54 -6.61 39.50
CA PRO A 238 7.05 -5.65 40.48
C PRO A 238 6.81 -4.23 39.92
N GLU A 239 7.19 -3.95 38.67
CA GLU A 239 7.11 -2.63 38.04
C GLU A 239 5.81 -2.44 37.24
N ILE A 240 5.02 -3.51 37.06
CA ILE A 240 3.72 -3.50 36.38
C ILE A 240 2.59 -3.60 37.42
N LYS A 241 1.58 -2.74 37.29
CA LYS A 241 0.31 -2.77 38.03
C LYS A 241 -0.65 -3.79 37.40
N TYR A 242 -1.39 -4.53 38.22
CA TYR A 242 -2.29 -5.61 37.79
C TYR A 242 -3.68 -5.47 38.42
N ASP A 243 -4.75 -5.92 37.73
CA ASP A 243 -6.06 -6.06 38.36
C ASP A 243 -6.11 -7.32 39.25
N PRO A 244 -6.26 -7.20 40.58
CA PRO A 244 -6.24 -8.35 41.47
C PRO A 244 -7.45 -9.28 41.28
N ASP A 245 -8.58 -8.79 40.78
CA ASP A 245 -9.82 -9.56 40.66
C ASP A 245 -9.91 -10.37 39.36
N LEU A 246 -9.17 -9.98 38.30
CA LEU A 246 -9.15 -10.71 37.02
C LEU A 246 -8.54 -12.11 37.13
N ASN A 247 -7.89 -12.43 38.26
CA ASN A 247 -7.55 -13.81 38.67
C ASN A 247 -8.74 -14.80 38.67
N ALA A 248 -9.98 -14.31 38.60
CA ALA A 248 -11.19 -15.14 38.51
C ALA A 248 -11.75 -15.33 37.07
N THR A 249 -11.33 -14.54 36.06
CA THR A 249 -11.83 -14.71 34.68
C THR A 249 -10.99 -15.75 33.95
N LEU A 250 -11.53 -16.96 33.84
CA LEU A 250 -10.82 -18.08 33.22
C LEU A 250 -11.09 -18.20 31.71
N ASP A 251 -10.04 -18.53 30.98
CA ASP A 251 -10.07 -18.94 29.57
C ASP A 251 -10.70 -20.34 29.38
N GLN A 252 -10.70 -20.83 28.14
CA GLN A 252 -11.29 -22.12 27.78
C GLN A 252 -10.57 -23.34 28.40
N ASP A 253 -9.32 -23.18 28.84
CA ASP A 253 -8.47 -24.23 29.42
C ASP A 253 -8.33 -24.12 30.96
N GLY A 254 -8.73 -22.99 31.55
CA GLY A 254 -8.77 -22.75 33.00
C GLY A 254 -7.71 -21.79 33.55
N ASN A 255 -7.06 -20.98 32.71
CA ASN A 255 -6.06 -19.96 33.11
C ASN A 255 -6.65 -18.55 33.06
N VAL A 256 -5.99 -17.53 33.62
CA VAL A 256 -6.48 -16.14 33.52
C VAL A 256 -6.51 -15.67 32.06
N ALA A 257 -7.69 -15.21 31.60
CA ALA A 257 -7.92 -14.77 30.24
C ALA A 257 -7.13 -13.47 29.92
N LYS A 258 -6.01 -13.66 29.21
CA LYS A 258 -5.04 -12.63 28.82
C LYS A 258 -5.61 -11.64 27.80
N ARG A 259 -5.37 -10.34 27.98
CA ARG A 259 -5.95 -9.26 27.16
C ARG A 259 -5.03 -8.04 27.03
N GLY A 260 -5.28 -7.21 26.02
CA GLY A 260 -4.55 -5.96 25.79
C GLY A 260 -5.46 -4.78 25.42
N PHE A 261 -4.86 -3.79 24.77
CA PHE A 261 -5.48 -2.50 24.47
C PHE A 261 -5.41 -2.23 22.95
N TYR A 262 -6.43 -2.67 22.21
CA TYR A 262 -6.52 -2.48 20.76
C TYR A 262 -7.48 -1.34 20.41
N TRP A 263 -6.97 -0.24 19.85
CA TRP A 263 -7.73 0.99 19.57
C TRP A 263 -8.39 1.65 20.81
N ALA A 264 -8.03 1.22 22.02
CA ALA A 264 -8.56 1.66 23.30
C ALA A 264 -7.91 2.99 23.76
N GLY A 265 -8.26 4.09 23.07
CA GLY A 265 -7.80 5.43 23.44
C GLY A 265 -8.42 5.90 24.74
N ALA A 266 -7.65 6.52 25.63
CA ALA A 266 -8.16 6.98 26.91
C ALA A 266 -8.78 8.38 26.84
N TYR A 267 -9.73 8.65 27.73
CA TYR A 267 -9.95 10.01 28.21
C TYR A 267 -8.96 10.26 29.36
N ALA A 268 -8.35 11.44 29.43
CA ALA A 268 -7.33 11.77 30.42
C ALA A 268 -7.59 13.16 30.99
N CYS A 269 -7.54 13.33 32.31
CA CYS A 269 -7.57 14.62 32.98
C CYS A 269 -6.60 14.64 34.19
N GLU A 270 -6.46 15.79 34.86
CA GLU A 270 -5.58 15.94 36.03
C GLU A 270 -5.87 14.94 37.17
N ASN A 271 -7.10 14.44 37.27
CA ASN A 271 -7.53 13.56 38.38
C ASN A 271 -7.56 12.07 38.02
N TYR A 272 -7.84 11.69 36.76
CA TYR A 272 -7.98 10.28 36.36
C TYR A 272 -7.77 10.05 34.85
N ILE A 273 -7.42 8.81 34.51
CA ILE A 273 -7.38 8.27 33.14
C ILE A 273 -8.50 7.22 33.01
N ALA A 274 -9.40 7.36 32.04
CA ALA A 274 -10.47 6.41 31.78
C ALA A 274 -10.21 5.60 30.50
N VAL A 275 -10.18 4.26 30.61
CA VAL A 275 -9.80 3.36 29.51
C VAL A 275 -10.48 1.98 29.63
N GLY A 276 -10.78 1.34 28.50
CA GLY A 276 -11.30 -0.04 28.45
C GLY A 276 -10.28 -1.07 27.98
N SER A 277 -10.53 -2.36 28.23
CA SER A 277 -9.73 -3.48 27.73
C SER A 277 -10.46 -4.32 26.67
N ASP A 278 -9.68 -5.12 25.93
CA ASP A 278 -10.21 -6.34 25.27
C ASP A 278 -10.85 -7.30 26.29
N ASP A 279 -11.68 -8.25 25.85
CA ASP A 279 -12.31 -9.23 26.74
C ASP A 279 -11.43 -10.49 27.01
N GLY A 280 -10.38 -10.67 26.21
CA GLY A 280 -9.38 -11.75 26.33
C GLY A 280 -9.78 -13.08 25.68
N THR A 281 -10.82 -13.10 24.86
CA THR A 281 -11.29 -14.29 24.13
C THR A 281 -10.91 -14.26 22.65
N SER A 282 -11.46 -15.16 21.82
CA SER A 282 -11.13 -15.21 20.39
C SER A 282 -12.07 -14.34 19.58
N GLU A 283 -11.56 -13.76 18.48
CA GLU A 283 -12.33 -12.95 17.54
C GLU A 283 -13.72 -13.54 17.22
N GLY A 284 -14.78 -12.80 17.57
CA GLY A 284 -16.18 -13.20 17.39
C GLY A 284 -16.84 -13.98 18.54
N ASP A 285 -16.10 -14.42 19.57
CA ASP A 285 -16.62 -15.16 20.74
C ASP A 285 -17.01 -14.24 21.91
N TYR A 286 -17.41 -12.99 21.62
CA TYR A 286 -17.54 -11.88 22.57
C TYR A 286 -18.26 -12.24 23.89
N THR A 287 -17.48 -12.28 24.97
CA THR A 287 -17.89 -12.67 26.32
C THR A 287 -18.10 -11.48 27.24
N ALA A 288 -18.77 -11.69 28.38
CA ALA A 288 -18.95 -10.70 29.44
C ALA A 288 -17.68 -10.54 30.32
N ASN A 289 -16.49 -10.51 29.70
CA ASN A 289 -15.20 -10.41 30.38
C ASN A 289 -14.57 -9.01 30.31
N GLY A 290 -15.06 -8.11 29.45
CA GLY A 290 -14.51 -6.76 29.28
C GLY A 290 -14.58 -5.95 30.57
N VAL A 291 -13.58 -5.10 30.78
CA VAL A 291 -13.48 -4.21 31.94
C VAL A 291 -13.13 -2.79 31.51
N PHE A 292 -13.82 -1.82 32.09
CA PHE A 292 -13.57 -0.40 31.98
C PHE A 292 -12.98 0.12 33.29
N TYR A 293 -11.93 0.92 33.23
CA TYR A 293 -11.14 1.36 34.38
C TYR A 293 -11.08 2.89 34.46
N THR A 294 -11.04 3.41 35.69
CA THR A 294 -10.41 4.70 36.00
C THR A 294 -9.12 4.45 36.76
N LEU A 295 -8.02 5.05 36.28
CA LEU A 295 -6.67 4.89 36.82
C LEU A 295 -6.12 6.23 37.30
N ASP A 296 -5.28 6.21 38.33
CA ASP A 296 -4.50 7.36 38.78
C ASP A 296 -3.52 7.80 37.65
N PRO A 297 -3.50 9.09 37.28
CA PRO A 297 -2.73 9.57 36.14
C PRO A 297 -1.22 9.62 36.40
N GLU A 298 -0.78 9.68 37.66
CA GLU A 298 0.63 9.73 38.07
C GLU A 298 1.17 8.34 38.48
N THR A 299 0.34 7.41 38.98
CA THR A 299 0.79 6.10 39.48
C THR A 299 0.26 4.87 38.73
N GLY A 300 -0.79 5.00 37.92
CA GLY A 300 -1.45 3.87 37.24
C GLY A 300 -2.18 2.90 38.18
N ASP A 301 -2.41 3.27 39.45
CA ASP A 301 -3.25 2.49 40.36
C ASP A 301 -4.73 2.62 40.00
N ILE A 302 -5.52 1.56 40.19
CA ILE A 302 -6.96 1.57 39.91
C ILE A 302 -7.68 2.45 40.96
N ILE A 303 -8.36 3.50 40.49
CA ILE A 303 -9.30 4.31 41.30
C ILE A 303 -10.62 3.54 41.44
N ASP A 304 -11.21 3.17 40.31
CA ASP A 304 -12.45 2.39 40.22
C ASP A 304 -12.51 1.60 38.89
N LYS A 305 -13.47 0.69 38.76
CA LYS A 305 -13.70 -0.08 37.53
C LYS A 305 -15.12 -0.62 37.39
N TYR A 306 -15.54 -0.84 36.16
CA TYR A 306 -16.75 -1.58 35.82
C TYR A 306 -16.41 -2.83 35.01
N SER A 307 -16.63 -4.01 35.61
CA SER A 307 -16.36 -5.32 35.01
C SER A 307 -17.65 -6.01 34.56
N GLY A 308 -17.56 -6.93 33.59
CA GLY A 308 -18.70 -7.72 33.10
C GLY A 308 -19.26 -7.23 31.77
N ILE A 309 -18.53 -6.34 31.09
CA ILE A 309 -18.90 -5.73 29.81
C ILE A 309 -18.77 -6.76 28.69
N LYS A 310 -19.71 -6.79 27.73
CA LYS A 310 -19.73 -7.80 26.66
C LYS A 310 -18.90 -7.40 25.43
N GLY A 311 -17.82 -8.13 25.18
CA GLY A 311 -16.91 -7.94 24.06
C GLY A 311 -15.88 -6.84 24.29
N ASP A 312 -14.85 -6.83 23.45
CA ASP A 312 -13.71 -5.92 23.54
C ASP A 312 -14.11 -4.44 23.48
N ILE A 313 -13.55 -3.61 24.38
CA ILE A 313 -13.74 -2.16 24.35
C ILE A 313 -12.69 -1.55 23.40
N ARG A 314 -13.05 -1.46 22.11
CA ARG A 314 -12.15 -1.08 21.01
C ARG A 314 -12.54 0.27 20.40
N THR A 315 -12.70 1.27 21.27
CA THR A 315 -12.95 2.67 20.93
C THR A 315 -12.07 3.58 21.78
N SER A 316 -11.92 4.85 21.39
CA SER A 316 -11.52 5.84 22.40
C SER A 316 -12.68 6.08 23.37
N VAL A 317 -12.36 6.55 24.58
CA VAL A 317 -13.35 6.98 25.57
C VAL A 317 -13.66 8.46 25.35
N THR A 318 -14.94 8.78 25.20
CA THR A 318 -15.45 10.15 25.05
C THR A 318 -15.99 10.64 26.38
N TYR A 319 -15.75 11.91 26.71
CA TYR A 319 -16.32 12.57 27.88
C TYR A 319 -17.34 13.63 27.46
N ASP A 320 -18.48 13.70 28.16
CA ASP A 320 -19.38 14.86 28.13
C ASP A 320 -20.08 15.01 29.49
N ASN A 321 -20.10 16.22 30.05
CA ASN A 321 -20.91 16.60 31.23
C ASN A 321 -20.93 15.60 32.41
N GLY A 322 -19.79 14.99 32.77
CA GLY A 322 -19.69 14.01 33.87
C GLY A 322 -20.05 12.57 33.48
N ARG A 323 -20.08 12.27 32.18
CA ARG A 323 -20.35 10.94 31.62
C ARG A 323 -19.19 10.51 30.72
N LEU A 324 -18.88 9.21 30.75
CA LEU A 324 -17.92 8.56 29.89
C LEU A 324 -18.66 7.60 28.95
N TYR A 325 -18.33 7.68 27.67
CA TYR A 325 -18.96 6.92 26.59
C TYR A 325 -17.91 6.11 25.85
N PHE A 326 -18.23 4.85 25.57
CA PHE A 326 -17.39 3.92 24.83
C PHE A 326 -18.29 2.88 24.15
N CYS A 327 -17.73 2.07 23.25
CA CYS A 327 -18.48 0.95 22.65
C CYS A 327 -17.66 -0.33 22.63
N THR A 328 -18.34 -1.46 22.41
CA THR A 328 -17.68 -2.76 22.27
C THR A 328 -17.79 -3.33 20.87
N LYS A 329 -16.78 -4.12 20.49
CA LYS A 329 -16.80 -4.95 19.29
C LYS A 329 -17.91 -6.02 19.36
N GLY A 330 -18.41 -6.34 20.56
CA GLY A 330 -19.63 -7.12 20.80
C GLY A 330 -20.95 -6.38 20.52
N GLY A 331 -20.92 -5.12 20.09
CA GLY A 331 -22.08 -4.34 19.65
C GLY A 331 -22.78 -3.53 20.74
N LYS A 332 -22.10 -3.26 21.86
CA LYS A 332 -22.64 -2.42 22.93
C LYS A 332 -22.27 -0.96 22.69
N VAL A 333 -23.24 -0.06 22.81
CA VAL A 333 -23.01 1.36 23.13
C VAL A 333 -23.14 1.49 24.64
N CYS A 334 -22.11 2.00 25.31
CA CYS A 334 -22.02 2.05 26.76
C CYS A 334 -21.91 3.50 27.25
N ARG A 335 -22.55 3.79 28.39
CA ARG A 335 -22.43 5.05 29.12
C ARG A 335 -22.25 4.75 30.60
N ILE A 336 -21.35 5.48 31.26
CA ILE A 336 -21.15 5.42 32.72
C ILE A 336 -20.95 6.83 33.27
N ASP A 337 -21.58 7.16 34.38
CA ASP A 337 -21.39 8.45 35.06
C ASP A 337 -20.08 8.40 35.87
N VAL A 338 -19.36 9.52 35.95
CA VAL A 338 -18.08 9.66 36.68
C VAL A 338 -18.05 10.96 37.49
N ASP A 339 -17.49 10.94 38.70
CA ASP A 339 -17.29 12.16 39.52
C ASP A 339 -15.92 12.83 39.30
N GLU A 340 -15.67 13.96 39.97
CA GLU A 340 -14.44 14.74 39.83
C GLU A 340 -13.21 13.93 40.28
N GLU A 341 -13.38 13.02 41.24
CA GLU A 341 -12.36 12.11 41.77
C GLU A 341 -12.19 10.80 40.98
N GLY A 342 -13.01 10.54 39.95
CA GLY A 342 -12.88 9.39 39.06
C GLY A 342 -13.62 8.12 39.49
N TYR A 343 -14.55 8.18 40.46
CA TYR A 343 -15.39 7.04 40.83
C TYR A 343 -16.57 6.86 39.85
N LEU A 344 -16.95 5.60 39.63
CA LEU A 344 -17.86 5.22 38.55
C LEU A 344 -19.26 4.86 39.06
N SER A 345 -20.30 5.28 38.34
CA SER A 345 -21.69 4.98 38.71
C SER A 345 -22.64 4.90 37.50
N ASN A 346 -23.87 4.43 37.72
CA ASN A 346 -25.00 4.49 36.77
C ASN A 346 -24.71 3.95 35.35
N TYR A 347 -23.90 2.89 35.23
CA TYR A 347 -23.66 2.19 33.95
C TYR A 347 -24.97 1.75 33.29
N THR A 348 -25.11 2.08 32.01
CA THR A 348 -26.15 1.55 31.11
C THR A 348 -25.53 1.17 29.76
N GLU A 349 -26.17 0.24 29.05
CA GLU A 349 -25.72 -0.26 27.76
C GLU A 349 -26.87 -0.58 26.80
N LEU A 350 -26.68 -0.25 25.53
CA LEU A 350 -27.58 -0.61 24.44
C LEU A 350 -26.89 -1.61 23.50
N GLN A 351 -27.55 -2.74 23.23
CA GLN A 351 -27.11 -3.67 22.18
C GLN A 351 -27.64 -3.18 20.83
N LEU A 352 -26.75 -2.97 19.85
CA LEU A 352 -27.13 -2.85 18.45
C LEU A 352 -27.08 -4.23 17.77
N GLU A 353 -28.12 -4.56 17.01
CA GLU A 353 -28.28 -5.80 16.24
C GLU A 353 -28.53 -5.48 14.76
N ASP A 354 -28.07 -6.35 13.86
CA ASP A 354 -28.41 -6.29 12.43
C ASP A 354 -29.81 -6.89 12.23
N ASN A 355 -30.82 -6.03 12.12
CA ASN A 355 -32.21 -6.43 11.91
C ASN A 355 -32.51 -7.01 10.51
N VAL A 356 -31.56 -6.95 9.57
CA VAL A 356 -31.71 -7.44 8.18
C VAL A 356 -31.13 -8.84 8.03
N ASN A 357 -29.90 -9.05 8.50
CA ASN A 357 -29.15 -10.30 8.37
C ASN A 357 -29.19 -11.17 9.64
N GLY A 358 -29.40 -10.55 10.80
CA GLY A 358 -29.42 -11.19 12.12
C GLY A 358 -28.05 -11.24 12.80
N GLY A 359 -28.02 -10.93 14.11
CA GLY A 359 -26.83 -11.00 14.96
C GLY A 359 -26.41 -9.65 15.54
N ASN A 360 -25.43 -9.67 16.45
CA ASN A 360 -24.85 -8.45 17.01
C ASN A 360 -24.11 -7.66 15.91
N ARG A 361 -24.28 -6.33 15.88
CA ARG A 361 -23.35 -5.45 15.14
C ARG A 361 -21.99 -5.43 15.83
N MET A 362 -20.92 -5.09 15.13
CA MET A 362 -19.66 -4.66 15.76
C MET A 362 -19.62 -3.14 15.85
N ILE A 363 -19.00 -2.58 16.88
CA ILE A 363 -18.76 -1.14 17.01
C ILE A 363 -17.29 -0.91 17.37
N THR A 364 -16.64 -0.01 16.64
CA THR A 364 -15.20 0.37 16.80
C THR A 364 -14.94 1.85 16.52
N SER A 365 -15.95 2.59 16.06
CA SER A 365 -15.88 4.04 15.99
C SER A 365 -15.96 4.63 17.40
N THR A 366 -15.29 5.76 17.63
CA THR A 366 -15.41 6.48 18.92
C THR A 366 -16.75 7.24 18.96
N PRO A 367 -17.50 7.18 20.06
CA PRO A 367 -18.74 7.94 20.22
C PRO A 367 -18.55 9.43 19.96
N LEU A 368 -19.49 10.02 19.23
CA LEU A 368 -19.63 11.47 19.08
C LEU A 368 -20.90 11.86 19.85
N VAL A 369 -20.79 12.75 20.84
CA VAL A 369 -21.89 13.10 21.75
C VAL A 369 -22.24 14.57 21.59
N TYR A 370 -23.47 14.87 21.18
CA TYR A 370 -23.93 16.25 21.01
C TYR A 370 -25.46 16.36 21.15
N GLY A 371 -25.96 17.48 21.71
CA GLY A 371 -27.39 17.78 21.74
C GLY A 371 -28.28 16.80 22.53
N GLY A 372 -27.70 15.93 23.37
CA GLY A 372 -28.41 14.82 24.04
C GLY A 372 -28.52 13.55 23.20
N LYS A 373 -27.74 13.43 22.12
CA LYS A 373 -27.66 12.29 21.22
C LYS A 373 -26.24 11.74 21.13
N ILE A 374 -26.12 10.43 20.88
CA ILE A 374 -24.86 9.76 20.53
C ILE A 374 -24.92 9.33 19.07
N TYR A 375 -23.90 9.69 18.30
CA TYR A 375 -23.71 9.35 16.89
C TYR A 375 -22.60 8.31 16.77
N ILE A 376 -22.87 7.16 16.12
CA ILE A 376 -21.94 6.02 16.11
C ILE A 376 -21.99 5.21 14.80
N GLY A 377 -20.83 4.76 14.33
CA GLY A 377 -20.68 3.85 13.19
C GLY A 377 -20.65 2.38 13.61
N ALA A 378 -21.54 1.56 13.04
CA ALA A 378 -21.71 0.15 13.42
C ALA A 378 -21.75 -0.78 12.20
N SER A 379 -21.20 -1.99 12.34
CA SER A 379 -21.17 -2.96 11.24
C SER A 379 -22.54 -3.58 10.97
N GLY A 380 -22.69 -4.17 9.79
CA GLY A 380 -23.66 -5.25 9.58
C GLY A 380 -23.03 -6.62 9.84
N ALA A 381 -23.85 -7.67 9.71
CA ALA A 381 -23.44 -9.06 9.91
C ALA A 381 -22.98 -9.77 8.62
N GLY A 382 -23.08 -9.13 7.45
CA GLY A 382 -22.61 -9.70 6.17
C GLY A 382 -21.07 -9.78 6.06
N GLY A 383 -20.34 -8.89 6.73
CA GLY A 383 -18.88 -8.91 6.85
C GLY A 383 -18.26 -7.51 6.85
N GLN A 384 -17.17 -7.33 7.61
CA GLN A 384 -16.51 -6.03 7.85
C GLN A 384 -16.15 -5.24 6.57
N PHE A 385 -15.71 -5.94 5.51
CA PHE A 385 -15.21 -5.34 4.27
C PHE A 385 -16.22 -5.39 3.11
N ASP A 386 -17.37 -6.04 3.29
CA ASP A 386 -18.42 -6.11 2.27
C ASP A 386 -19.17 -4.77 2.23
N PRO A 387 -19.17 -4.01 1.12
CA PRO A 387 -19.91 -2.75 1.03
C PRO A 387 -21.42 -2.94 1.30
N ASP A 388 -22.00 -4.05 0.85
CA ASP A 388 -23.42 -4.40 1.03
C ASP A 388 -23.67 -5.15 2.36
N GLY A 389 -22.65 -5.28 3.22
CA GLY A 389 -22.66 -6.13 4.42
C GLY A 389 -23.64 -5.76 5.54
N GLY A 390 -24.51 -4.78 5.35
CA GLY A 390 -25.56 -4.35 6.29
C GLY A 390 -25.16 -3.23 7.27
N HIS A 391 -24.07 -2.51 7.00
CA HIS A 391 -23.50 -1.48 7.87
C HIS A 391 -24.39 -0.25 8.02
N VAL A 392 -24.25 0.44 9.15
CA VAL A 392 -25.06 1.63 9.45
C VAL A 392 -24.28 2.72 10.20
N PHE A 393 -24.80 3.93 10.10
CA PHE A 393 -24.57 4.99 11.08
C PHE A 393 -25.82 5.14 11.94
N ALA A 394 -25.68 5.05 13.26
CA ALA A 394 -26.78 5.01 14.22
C ALA A 394 -26.82 6.25 15.12
N VAL A 395 -28.02 6.64 15.55
CA VAL A 395 -28.29 7.76 16.44
C VAL A 395 -29.09 7.27 17.65
N ILE A 396 -28.55 7.50 18.85
CA ILE A 396 -29.05 7.00 20.14
C ILE A 396 -29.42 8.19 21.03
N ASP A 397 -30.54 8.09 21.75
CA ASP A 397 -30.96 9.07 22.77
C ASP A 397 -30.17 8.89 24.07
N ASP A 398 -29.64 9.99 24.59
CA ASP A 398 -28.92 10.07 25.87
C ASP A 398 -29.61 11.00 26.90
N THR A 399 -30.79 11.54 26.57
CA THR A 399 -31.61 12.33 27.50
C THR A 399 -32.30 11.47 28.57
N SER A 400 -32.30 10.15 28.36
CA SER A 400 -32.96 9.11 29.17
C SER A 400 -32.02 8.47 30.22
N GLU A 401 -32.61 7.84 31.25
CA GLU A 401 -31.88 6.98 32.19
C GLU A 401 -31.27 5.77 31.46
N GLU A 402 -31.96 5.20 30.48
CA GLU A 402 -31.51 4.10 29.62
C GLU A 402 -31.27 4.58 28.18
N LEU A 403 -30.26 4.02 27.48
CA LEU A 403 -29.96 4.35 26.09
C LEU A 403 -30.96 3.70 25.10
N GLU A 404 -31.60 4.49 24.24
CA GLU A 404 -32.54 3.98 23.22
C GLU A 404 -32.10 4.37 21.78
N LEU A 405 -32.13 3.41 20.84
CA LEU A 405 -31.86 3.67 19.42
C LEU A 405 -32.99 4.52 18.82
N MET A 406 -32.70 5.75 18.41
CA MET A 406 -33.67 6.62 17.73
C MET A 406 -33.88 6.16 16.28
N TYR A 407 -32.77 5.97 15.56
CA TYR A 407 -32.76 5.47 14.18
C TYR A 407 -31.36 5.02 13.75
N ASP A 408 -31.29 4.20 12.69
CA ASP A 408 -30.07 3.93 11.95
C ASP A 408 -30.23 4.26 10.45
N ILE A 409 -29.08 4.44 9.77
CA ILE A 409 -28.96 4.87 8.37
C ILE A 409 -28.03 3.88 7.67
N PRO A 410 -28.47 3.15 6.62
CA PRO A 410 -27.60 2.24 5.87
C PRO A 410 -26.42 2.95 5.19
N ILE A 411 -25.21 2.42 5.36
CA ILE A 411 -23.96 2.95 4.76
C ILE A 411 -23.27 1.84 3.97
N ALA A 412 -22.66 2.19 2.84
CA ALA A 412 -21.78 1.28 2.11
C ALA A 412 -20.46 1.07 2.88
N GLY A 413 -20.24 -0.12 3.43
CA GLY A 413 -19.06 -0.43 4.26
C GLY A 413 -19.13 0.09 5.71
N TYR A 414 -18.29 -0.49 6.58
CA TYR A 414 -18.32 -0.25 8.03
C TYR A 414 -17.69 1.11 8.40
N PRO A 415 -18.41 2.05 9.04
CA PRO A 415 -17.81 3.28 9.57
C PRO A 415 -17.07 2.96 10.88
N GLN A 416 -15.74 2.88 10.81
CA GLN A 416 -14.87 2.49 11.94
C GLN A 416 -14.09 3.65 12.56
N ALA A 417 -14.03 4.81 11.91
CA ALA A 417 -13.37 6.00 12.45
C ALA A 417 -14.31 6.85 13.30
N ALA A 418 -13.76 7.72 14.15
CA ALA A 418 -14.53 8.70 14.92
C ALA A 418 -15.18 9.75 14.01
N ALA A 419 -16.48 9.99 14.18
CA ALA A 419 -17.23 10.97 13.41
C ALA A 419 -16.92 12.41 13.87
N LEU A 420 -17.01 13.36 12.94
CA LEU A 420 -16.82 14.80 13.13
C LEU A 420 -18.17 15.51 12.98
N LEU A 421 -18.49 16.47 13.86
CA LEU A 421 -19.70 17.29 13.80
C LEU A 421 -19.36 18.76 13.62
N SER A 422 -20.10 19.47 12.76
CA SER A 422 -20.09 20.94 12.66
C SER A 422 -21.38 21.55 13.21
N THR A 423 -21.23 22.57 14.07
CA THR A 423 -22.29 23.43 14.62
C THR A 423 -22.48 24.73 13.84
N ALA A 424 -21.66 25.00 12.81
CA ALA A 424 -21.64 26.27 12.05
C ALA A 424 -22.99 26.66 11.39
N TYR A 425 -23.92 25.71 11.34
CA TYR A 425 -25.22 25.79 10.67
C TYR A 425 -26.41 25.79 11.64
N GLU A 426 -26.17 25.74 12.96
CA GLU A 426 -27.26 25.65 13.94
C GLU A 426 -28.19 26.87 13.93
N ASP A 427 -27.63 28.07 13.81
CA ASP A 427 -28.35 29.35 13.77
C ASP A 427 -29.09 29.63 12.44
N VAL A 428 -29.08 28.68 11.48
CA VAL A 428 -29.66 28.86 10.14
C VAL A 428 -31.12 28.38 10.07
N ASP A 429 -31.98 29.25 9.56
CA ASP A 429 -33.39 28.97 9.23
C ASP A 429 -33.47 28.49 7.75
N TYR A 430 -33.52 27.17 7.54
CA TYR A 430 -33.71 26.57 6.20
C TYR A 430 -35.19 26.33 5.88
N ASP A 431 -36.04 26.32 6.90
CA ASP A 431 -37.44 25.87 6.89
C ASP A 431 -38.42 27.03 6.61
N GLY A 432 -38.07 28.24 7.07
CA GLY A 432 -38.76 29.51 6.87
C GLY A 432 -39.94 29.79 7.81
N LYS A 433 -40.10 29.06 8.93
CA LYS A 433 -41.30 29.15 9.79
C LYS A 433 -41.04 29.64 11.22
N ASP A 434 -40.14 29.00 11.95
CA ASP A 434 -40.05 29.15 13.41
C ASP A 434 -38.67 29.65 13.94
N GLY A 435 -37.68 29.80 13.05
CA GLY A 435 -36.36 30.37 13.37
C GLY A 435 -35.21 29.43 12.97
N ALA A 436 -34.11 29.50 13.70
CA ALA A 436 -32.96 28.60 13.52
C ALA A 436 -33.36 27.12 13.71
N ASP A 437 -32.95 26.25 12.78
CA ASP A 437 -33.29 24.81 12.79
C ASP A 437 -32.54 24.03 13.89
N GLY A 438 -31.45 24.57 14.43
CA GLY A 438 -30.49 23.81 15.25
C GLY A 438 -29.76 22.73 14.44
N ARG A 439 -29.54 22.99 13.13
CA ARG A 439 -28.99 21.98 12.22
C ARG A 439 -27.49 21.78 12.41
N VAL A 440 -27.12 20.53 12.69
CA VAL A 440 -25.73 20.07 12.73
C VAL A 440 -25.43 19.14 11.55
N TYR A 441 -24.18 19.13 11.08
CA TYR A 441 -23.71 18.26 10.02
C TYR A 441 -22.66 17.29 10.57
N ILE A 442 -22.80 15.99 10.26
CA ILE A 442 -21.93 14.92 10.80
C ILE A 442 -21.25 14.18 9.65
N TYR A 443 -19.93 13.99 9.77
CA TYR A 443 -19.03 13.48 8.74
C TYR A 443 -18.25 12.26 9.24
N PHE A 444 -18.09 11.24 8.40
CA PHE A 444 -17.35 10.02 8.74
C PHE A 444 -16.81 9.29 7.51
N THR A 445 -15.72 8.54 7.69
CA THR A 445 -15.19 7.62 6.67
C THR A 445 -15.69 6.20 6.90
N TYR A 446 -15.58 5.35 5.88
CA TYR A 446 -16.03 3.97 5.90
C TYR A 446 -14.96 3.02 5.35
N ASN A 447 -14.89 1.82 5.92
CA ASN A 447 -13.91 0.81 5.58
C ASN A 447 -14.33 -0.02 4.35
N SER A 448 -14.52 0.66 3.21
CA SER A 448 -14.65 0.02 1.89
C SER A 448 -14.07 0.92 0.80
N ASN A 449 -13.90 0.39 -0.41
CA ASN A 449 -13.55 1.19 -1.59
C ASN A 449 -14.85 1.84 -2.12
N PRO A 450 -14.91 3.15 -2.44
CA PRO A 450 -13.79 4.07 -2.71
C PRO A 450 -13.11 4.75 -1.52
N GLY A 451 -13.68 4.69 -0.32
CA GLY A 451 -13.12 5.32 0.89
C GLY A 451 -13.21 6.84 0.85
N GLY A 452 -14.40 7.32 0.51
CA GLY A 452 -14.79 8.72 0.58
C GLY A 452 -15.19 9.19 1.98
N ILE A 453 -15.77 10.39 2.02
CA ILE A 453 -16.41 10.95 3.20
C ILE A 453 -17.92 10.80 3.01
N TYR A 454 -18.61 10.14 3.93
CA TYR A 454 -20.06 10.24 4.07
C TYR A 454 -20.42 11.44 4.94
N TYR A 455 -21.60 11.98 4.71
CA TYR A 455 -22.23 12.93 5.63
C TYR A 455 -23.71 12.63 5.87
N ILE A 456 -24.18 13.12 7.02
CA ILE A 456 -25.59 13.32 7.34
C ILE A 456 -25.79 14.73 7.93
N TYR A 457 -27.04 15.14 8.09
CA TYR A 457 -27.40 16.27 8.94
C TYR A 457 -28.50 15.83 9.91
N ASP A 458 -28.53 16.47 11.08
CA ASP A 458 -29.50 16.20 12.15
C ASP A 458 -29.98 17.51 12.80
N THR A 459 -31.04 17.44 13.59
CA THR A 459 -31.62 18.55 14.38
C THR A 459 -32.08 18.03 15.75
N PRO A 460 -32.26 18.89 16.77
CA PRO A 460 -32.64 18.45 18.11
C PRO A 460 -33.93 17.60 18.15
N ASP A 461 -34.97 18.03 17.43
CA ASP A 461 -36.29 17.39 17.41
C ASP A 461 -36.38 16.12 16.52
N ALA A 462 -35.33 15.77 15.76
CA ALA A 462 -35.39 14.67 14.81
C ALA A 462 -35.29 13.29 15.46
N THR A 463 -36.36 12.49 15.30
CA THR A 463 -36.49 11.10 15.77
C THR A 463 -36.51 10.08 14.61
N SER A 464 -36.02 10.46 13.43
CA SER A 464 -35.93 9.61 12.24
C SER A 464 -34.95 10.23 11.23
N PRO A 465 -34.36 9.46 10.30
CA PRO A 465 -33.37 10.00 9.36
C PRO A 465 -33.92 11.15 8.50
N LEU A 466 -33.25 12.31 8.54
CA LEU A 466 -33.55 13.46 7.68
C LEU A 466 -32.91 13.33 6.28
N THR A 467 -32.00 12.38 6.13
CA THR A 467 -31.31 12.01 4.89
C THR A 467 -31.02 10.50 4.90
N SER A 468 -30.82 9.90 3.74
CA SER A 468 -30.51 8.47 3.58
C SER A 468 -29.04 8.11 3.86
N GLY A 469 -28.23 9.07 4.32
CA GLY A 469 -26.78 9.01 4.14
C GLY A 469 -26.41 9.33 2.69
N LYS A 470 -25.30 10.06 2.50
CA LYS A 470 -24.79 10.44 1.18
C LYS A 470 -23.27 10.56 1.23
N GLU A 471 -22.59 10.14 0.17
CA GLU A 471 -21.18 10.49 -0.02
C GLU A 471 -21.06 11.99 -0.28
N LEU A 472 -20.42 12.71 0.63
CA LEU A 472 -20.04 14.11 0.46
C LEU A 472 -18.95 14.23 -0.61
N PHE A 473 -17.97 13.34 -0.55
CA PHE A 473 -16.81 13.33 -1.42
C PHE A 473 -16.38 11.90 -1.74
N VAL A 474 -16.10 11.66 -3.03
CA VAL A 474 -15.60 10.38 -3.55
C VAL A 474 -14.26 10.62 -4.24
N PRO A 475 -13.15 9.98 -3.79
CA PRO A 475 -11.84 10.18 -4.39
C PRO A 475 -11.80 9.86 -5.89
N GLU A 476 -10.86 10.49 -6.59
CA GLU A 476 -10.52 10.15 -7.98
C GLU A 476 -9.94 8.73 -8.09
N SER A 477 -9.99 8.13 -9.28
CA SER A 477 -9.69 6.71 -9.50
C SER A 477 -8.34 6.24 -8.93
N SER A 478 -7.32 7.10 -8.92
CA SER A 478 -5.97 6.84 -8.42
C SER A 478 -5.81 6.94 -6.89
N MET A 479 -6.81 7.51 -6.21
CA MET A 479 -6.83 7.82 -4.76
C MET A 479 -7.82 6.93 -3.97
N ARG A 480 -8.56 6.04 -4.66
CA ARG A 480 -9.57 5.16 -4.03
C ARG A 480 -8.96 3.99 -3.28
N GLN A 481 -9.24 3.89 -1.99
CA GLN A 481 -8.98 2.68 -1.19
C GLN A 481 -9.80 2.69 0.10
N TYR A 482 -9.91 1.53 0.76
CA TYR A 482 -10.39 1.38 2.14
C TYR A 482 -9.92 2.52 3.07
N CYS A 483 -10.82 3.02 3.91
CA CYS A 483 -10.56 4.20 4.72
C CYS A 483 -11.00 4.05 6.19
N ILE A 484 -10.02 3.78 7.06
CA ILE A 484 -10.11 4.06 8.49
C ILE A 484 -9.20 5.26 8.79
N SER A 485 -9.79 6.45 8.81
CA SER A 485 -9.14 7.71 9.17
C SER A 485 -10.13 8.60 9.92
N THR A 486 -9.68 9.21 11.00
CA THR A 486 -10.37 10.41 11.49
C THR A 486 -10.34 11.50 10.43
N ILE A 487 -11.33 12.39 10.48
CA ILE A 487 -11.37 13.64 9.73
C ILE A 487 -11.05 14.76 10.72
N CYS A 488 -10.21 15.71 10.30
CA CYS A 488 -10.05 17.02 10.92
C CYS A 488 -10.57 18.12 9.99
N ALA A 489 -10.88 19.29 10.56
CA ALA A 489 -11.29 20.47 9.82
C ALA A 489 -10.43 21.67 10.22
N ASP A 490 -10.11 22.54 9.26
CA ASP A 490 -9.56 23.86 9.57
C ASP A 490 -10.66 24.90 9.84
N ARG A 491 -10.27 26.12 10.22
CA ARG A 491 -11.22 27.21 10.55
C ARG A 491 -11.99 27.74 9.34
N ASP A 492 -11.47 27.52 8.12
CA ASP A 492 -12.15 27.83 6.86
C ASP A 492 -13.15 26.74 6.45
N GLY A 493 -13.17 25.60 7.15
CA GLY A 493 -14.07 24.46 6.90
C GLY A 493 -13.49 23.36 6.01
N THR A 494 -12.25 23.48 5.55
CA THR A 494 -11.60 22.45 4.72
C THR A 494 -11.43 21.17 5.53
N LEU A 495 -11.94 20.04 5.02
CA LEU A 495 -11.81 18.73 5.64
C LEU A 495 -10.53 18.04 5.16
N TYR A 496 -9.72 17.52 6.08
CA TYR A 496 -8.50 16.77 5.75
C TYR A 496 -8.58 15.34 6.28
N TYR A 497 -8.20 14.38 5.45
CA TYR A 497 -8.17 12.96 5.80
C TYR A 497 -7.20 12.16 4.92
N LYS A 498 -6.98 10.88 5.25
CA LYS A 498 -6.20 9.94 4.44
C LYS A 498 -6.96 8.63 4.21
N ASN A 499 -6.53 7.83 3.24
CA ASN A 499 -6.97 6.44 3.09
C ASN A 499 -5.80 5.53 2.68
N ASP A 500 -6.05 4.23 2.56
CA ASP A 500 -5.01 3.21 2.32
C ASP A 500 -4.32 3.31 0.94
N SER A 501 -4.76 4.22 0.07
CA SER A 501 -4.04 4.59 -1.17
C SER A 501 -2.73 5.36 -0.89
N CYS A 502 -2.48 5.73 0.36
CA CYS A 502 -1.38 6.57 0.85
C CYS A 502 -1.45 8.04 0.41
N TYR A 503 -2.61 8.51 -0.04
CA TYR A 503 -2.90 9.93 -0.23
C TYR A 503 -3.40 10.58 1.06
N VAL A 504 -2.95 11.80 1.33
CA VAL A 504 -3.68 12.78 2.17
C VAL A 504 -4.44 13.68 1.21
N MET A 505 -5.70 13.97 1.53
CA MET A 505 -6.63 14.72 0.70
C MET A 505 -7.26 15.87 1.49
N ALA A 506 -7.37 17.03 0.85
CA ALA A 506 -8.07 18.20 1.34
C ALA A 506 -9.37 18.39 0.54
N VAL A 507 -10.51 18.51 1.22
CA VAL A 507 -11.84 18.64 0.61
C VAL A 507 -12.47 19.96 1.08
N GLU A 508 -12.75 20.86 0.15
CA GLU A 508 -13.29 22.20 0.40
C GLU A 508 -14.70 22.37 -0.20
N THR A 509 -15.42 23.41 0.20
CA THR A 509 -16.62 23.90 -0.51
C THR A 509 -16.18 24.75 -1.69
N ASN A 510 -16.24 24.22 -2.92
CA ASN A 510 -15.83 24.91 -4.13
C ASN A 510 -17.05 25.19 -5.02
N ASN A 511 -17.36 26.48 -5.22
CA ASN A 511 -18.53 26.92 -6.00
C ASN A 511 -18.22 27.08 -7.49
N ALA A 512 -16.96 26.90 -7.89
CA ALA A 512 -16.51 27.08 -9.27
C ALA A 512 -16.75 25.82 -10.13
N TYR A 513 -17.97 25.30 -10.16
CA TYR A 513 -18.36 24.09 -10.90
C TYR A 513 -19.15 24.42 -12.18
N ALA A 514 -19.20 23.48 -13.13
CA ALA A 514 -20.17 23.51 -14.23
C ALA A 514 -21.44 22.76 -13.81
N GLU A 515 -22.61 23.35 -14.04
CA GLU A 515 -23.91 22.69 -13.85
C GLU A 515 -24.17 21.62 -14.93
N ASP A 516 -23.74 21.91 -16.16
CA ASP A 516 -23.81 20.98 -17.30
C ASP A 516 -22.74 21.31 -18.35
N ILE A 517 -22.35 20.31 -19.13
CA ILE A 517 -21.40 20.44 -20.24
C ILE A 517 -21.97 19.71 -21.47
N GLU A 518 -22.43 20.44 -22.47
CA GLU A 518 -22.84 19.87 -23.76
C GLU A 518 -21.67 19.92 -24.76
N ILE A 519 -21.44 18.82 -25.48
CA ILE A 519 -20.50 18.74 -26.59
C ILE A 519 -21.24 18.28 -27.85
N THR A 520 -21.13 19.06 -28.92
CA THR A 520 -21.73 18.75 -30.23
C THR A 520 -20.66 18.79 -31.31
N ALA A 521 -20.63 17.81 -32.22
CA ALA A 521 -19.75 17.82 -33.39
C ALA A 521 -20.18 18.88 -34.42
N ASP A 522 -19.29 19.19 -35.36
CA ASP A 522 -19.53 20.18 -36.43
C ASP A 522 -20.58 19.79 -37.49
N ASP A 523 -21.04 18.53 -37.50
CA ASP A 523 -22.21 18.09 -38.26
C ASP A 523 -23.54 18.25 -37.49
N GLY A 524 -23.50 18.64 -36.21
CA GLY A 524 -24.63 18.77 -35.31
C GLY A 524 -24.96 17.53 -34.47
N THR A 525 -24.09 16.49 -34.48
CA THR A 525 -24.28 15.29 -33.65
C THR A 525 -23.83 15.52 -32.21
N GLU A 526 -24.70 15.24 -31.24
CA GLU A 526 -24.37 15.23 -29.81
C GLU A 526 -23.31 14.16 -29.49
N ALA A 527 -22.33 14.49 -28.63
CA ALA A 527 -21.29 13.55 -28.24
C ALA A 527 -21.81 12.46 -27.30
N THR A 528 -21.35 11.23 -27.47
CA THR A 528 -21.71 10.10 -26.58
C THR A 528 -20.71 10.01 -25.44
N TRP A 529 -21.14 10.36 -24.23
CA TRP A 529 -20.30 10.32 -23.02
C TRP A 529 -20.10 8.89 -22.50
N ASN A 530 -18.96 8.63 -21.85
CA ASN A 530 -18.65 7.36 -21.18
C ASN A 530 -19.50 7.12 -19.92
N THR A 531 -19.91 8.20 -19.25
CA THR A 531 -20.88 8.25 -18.16
C THR A 531 -21.67 9.55 -18.26
N ALA A 532 -22.83 9.66 -17.62
CA ALA A 532 -23.54 10.95 -17.54
C ALA A 532 -22.66 12.02 -16.86
N PHE A 533 -22.80 13.28 -17.28
CA PHE A 533 -22.17 14.38 -16.58
C PHE A 533 -22.75 14.52 -15.16
N ASP A 534 -21.87 14.76 -14.19
CA ASP A 534 -22.14 14.99 -12.78
C ASP A 534 -20.97 15.81 -12.26
N GLN A 535 -21.24 17.08 -11.95
CA GLN A 535 -20.32 18.16 -11.57
C GLN A 535 -19.27 17.83 -10.50
N LYS A 536 -19.45 16.72 -9.76
CA LYS A 536 -18.46 16.14 -8.84
C LYS A 536 -17.20 15.69 -9.55
N ASN A 537 -17.36 14.93 -10.64
CA ASN A 537 -16.28 14.24 -11.33
C ASN A 537 -15.48 15.21 -12.19
N THR A 538 -14.19 14.96 -12.27
CA THR A 538 -13.19 15.77 -12.97
C THR A 538 -12.72 15.15 -14.29
N GLU A 539 -12.91 13.84 -14.50
CA GLU A 539 -12.41 13.10 -15.67
C GLU A 539 -13.54 12.50 -16.54
N TYR A 540 -13.49 12.71 -17.85
CA TYR A 540 -14.48 12.22 -18.81
C TYR A 540 -13.86 11.73 -20.13
N GLU A 541 -14.55 10.80 -20.81
CA GLU A 541 -14.32 10.44 -22.22
C GLU A 541 -15.62 10.66 -22.99
N VAL A 542 -15.54 11.34 -24.14
CA VAL A 542 -16.70 11.55 -25.02
C VAL A 542 -16.38 11.13 -26.45
N LYS A 543 -17.36 10.56 -27.14
CA LYS A 543 -17.21 10.05 -28.51
C LYS A 543 -17.98 10.90 -29.51
N VAL A 544 -17.29 11.33 -30.58
CA VAL A 544 -17.82 12.15 -31.67
C VAL A 544 -17.65 11.46 -33.03
N PRO A 545 -18.45 11.80 -34.06
CA PRO A 545 -18.35 11.18 -35.40
C PRO A 545 -16.93 11.23 -35.97
N ALA A 546 -16.51 10.16 -36.66
CA ALA A 546 -15.18 10.04 -37.25
C ALA A 546 -14.78 11.18 -38.20
N ALA A 547 -15.78 11.77 -38.88
CA ALA A 547 -15.59 12.87 -39.81
C ALA A 547 -15.42 14.23 -39.12
N ALA A 548 -15.65 14.34 -37.81
CA ALA A 548 -15.62 15.61 -37.08
C ALA A 548 -14.24 16.27 -37.19
N SER A 549 -14.21 17.53 -37.64
CA SER A 549 -13.00 18.36 -37.62
C SER A 549 -12.88 19.16 -36.32
N SER A 550 -14.00 19.32 -35.61
CA SER A 550 -14.16 20.20 -34.46
C SER A 550 -15.41 19.85 -33.66
N ILE A 551 -15.49 20.39 -32.45
CA ILE A 551 -16.70 20.42 -31.62
C ILE A 551 -17.15 21.87 -31.36
N THR A 552 -18.39 21.99 -30.89
CA THR A 552 -18.97 23.12 -30.18
C THR A 552 -19.18 22.71 -28.72
N LEU A 553 -18.83 23.58 -27.78
CA LEU A 553 -18.95 23.37 -26.34
C LEU A 553 -19.93 24.39 -25.73
N ASN A 554 -21.00 23.90 -25.10
CA ASN A 554 -21.90 24.73 -24.29
C ASN A 554 -21.65 24.39 -22.81
N LEU A 555 -21.51 25.42 -21.97
CA LEU A 555 -21.34 25.28 -20.53
C LEU A 555 -22.49 25.96 -19.81
N THR A 556 -23.19 25.23 -18.95
CA THR A 556 -24.10 25.82 -17.97
C THR A 556 -23.28 26.09 -16.70
N LEU A 557 -23.26 27.34 -16.25
CA LEU A 557 -22.40 27.83 -15.16
C LEU A 557 -23.24 28.64 -14.15
N PRO A 558 -22.89 28.65 -12.86
CA PRO A 558 -23.49 29.53 -11.85
C PRO A 558 -23.43 31.02 -12.22
N ASP A 559 -24.36 31.81 -11.66
CA ASP A 559 -24.58 33.24 -11.98
C ASP A 559 -23.33 34.15 -11.84
N ASP A 560 -22.35 33.77 -11.01
CA ASP A 560 -21.10 34.49 -10.77
C ASP A 560 -19.83 33.78 -11.29
N ALA A 561 -20.00 32.64 -11.95
CA ALA A 561 -18.90 31.83 -12.48
C ALA A 561 -18.42 32.32 -13.87
N THR A 562 -17.15 32.00 -14.16
CA THR A 562 -16.52 32.17 -15.46
C THR A 562 -15.78 30.88 -15.84
N ALA A 563 -15.41 30.71 -17.12
CA ALA A 563 -14.68 29.51 -17.54
C ALA A 563 -13.57 29.82 -18.56
N GLU A 564 -12.59 28.93 -18.62
CA GLU A 564 -11.55 28.86 -19.65
C GLU A 564 -11.49 27.45 -20.22
N VAL A 565 -11.29 27.32 -21.53
CA VAL A 565 -11.13 26.04 -22.25
C VAL A 565 -9.73 26.02 -22.84
N ASN A 566 -8.90 25.05 -22.45
CA ASN A 566 -7.48 24.98 -22.82
C ASN A 566 -6.76 26.35 -22.61
N GLY A 567 -7.00 26.98 -21.44
CA GLY A 567 -6.45 28.29 -21.07
C GLY A 567 -6.98 29.50 -21.86
N THR A 568 -8.05 29.33 -22.66
CA THR A 568 -8.69 30.41 -23.43
C THR A 568 -10.07 30.71 -22.85
N ALA A 569 -10.35 31.98 -22.52
CA ALA A 569 -11.63 32.39 -21.93
C ALA A 569 -12.84 31.92 -22.76
N TYR A 570 -13.82 31.33 -22.07
CA TYR A 570 -15.01 30.73 -22.64
C TYR A 570 -15.97 31.77 -23.25
N THR A 571 -16.70 31.34 -24.28
CA THR A 571 -17.82 32.08 -24.88
C THR A 571 -18.91 31.10 -25.29
N ASP A 572 -20.18 31.46 -25.10
CA ASP A 572 -21.35 30.69 -25.57
C ASP A 572 -21.14 30.12 -27.00
N GLY A 573 -21.34 28.81 -27.16
CA GLY A 573 -21.06 28.06 -28.39
C GLY A 573 -19.57 28.00 -28.79
N MET A 574 -18.65 27.79 -27.84
CA MET A 574 -17.21 27.82 -28.12
C MET A 574 -16.79 26.67 -29.05
N ARG A 575 -16.15 27.01 -30.18
CA ARG A 575 -15.64 26.02 -31.14
C ARG A 575 -14.20 25.60 -30.81
N VAL A 576 -13.95 24.29 -30.76
CA VAL A 576 -12.61 23.71 -30.57
C VAL A 576 -12.29 22.75 -31.71
N GLU A 577 -11.13 22.90 -32.35
CA GLU A 577 -10.67 22.00 -33.44
C GLU A 577 -10.07 20.70 -32.87
N LEU A 578 -10.33 19.56 -33.51
CA LEU A 578 -9.87 18.24 -33.08
C LEU A 578 -8.58 17.82 -33.78
N THR A 579 -7.59 17.35 -33.02
CA THR A 579 -6.27 16.94 -33.51
C THR A 579 -6.10 15.43 -33.49
N GLY A 580 -6.25 14.77 -34.65
CA GLY A 580 -6.10 13.31 -34.77
C GLY A 580 -7.37 12.55 -34.36
N GLU A 581 -7.19 11.37 -33.75
CA GLU A 581 -8.27 10.46 -33.32
C GLU A 581 -8.76 10.73 -31.87
N SER A 582 -7.98 11.48 -31.09
CA SER A 582 -8.22 11.77 -29.67
C SER A 582 -7.75 13.19 -29.36
N THR A 583 -8.48 13.96 -28.57
CA THR A 583 -8.15 15.36 -28.24
C THR A 583 -8.62 15.69 -26.82
N SER A 584 -7.66 15.99 -25.93
CA SER A 584 -7.95 16.42 -24.56
C SER A 584 -8.43 17.87 -24.50
N LEU A 585 -9.39 18.12 -23.60
CA LEU A 585 -9.90 19.44 -23.25
C LEU A 585 -9.82 19.65 -21.74
N GLU A 586 -9.23 20.75 -21.30
CA GLU A 586 -9.28 21.24 -19.93
C GLU A 586 -10.31 22.37 -19.86
N VAL A 587 -11.44 22.15 -19.17
CA VAL A 587 -12.46 23.17 -18.90
C VAL A 587 -12.31 23.64 -17.45
N ALA A 588 -11.65 24.77 -17.24
CA ALA A 588 -11.40 25.35 -15.93
C ALA A 588 -12.46 26.42 -15.61
N VAL A 589 -13.41 26.09 -14.73
CA VAL A 589 -14.43 27.01 -14.21
C VAL A 589 -13.87 27.74 -12.98
N LYS A 590 -14.24 29.01 -12.78
CA LYS A 590 -13.67 29.93 -11.77
C LYS A 590 -14.72 30.83 -11.13
N VAL A 591 -14.71 30.90 -9.79
CA VAL A 591 -15.55 31.79 -8.96
C VAL A 591 -14.64 32.46 -7.92
N GLY A 592 -14.43 33.77 -8.05
CA GLY A 592 -13.48 34.50 -7.20
C GLY A 592 -12.05 33.99 -7.38
N GLU A 593 -11.48 33.40 -6.33
CA GLU A 593 -10.17 32.71 -6.35
C GLU A 593 -10.32 31.18 -6.48
N GLN A 594 -11.53 30.63 -6.31
CA GLN A 594 -11.81 29.20 -6.47
C GLN A 594 -11.79 28.81 -7.95
N THR A 595 -11.27 27.61 -8.24
CA THR A 595 -11.23 27.02 -9.59
C THR A 595 -11.55 25.52 -9.49
N LYS A 596 -12.25 24.96 -10.49
CA LYS A 596 -12.37 23.52 -10.71
C LYS A 596 -12.13 23.21 -12.20
N THR A 597 -11.38 22.16 -12.49
CA THR A 597 -11.03 21.78 -13.87
C THR A 597 -11.65 20.43 -14.22
N TYR A 598 -12.32 20.37 -15.37
CA TYR A 598 -12.82 19.15 -15.98
C TYR A 598 -11.94 18.77 -17.18
N THR A 599 -11.38 17.57 -17.15
CA THR A 599 -10.56 16.98 -18.21
C THR A 599 -11.43 16.06 -19.06
N ILE A 600 -11.65 16.40 -20.33
CA ILE A 600 -12.54 15.69 -21.24
C ILE A 600 -11.75 15.20 -22.45
N GLU A 601 -11.58 13.88 -22.58
CA GLU A 601 -10.90 13.26 -23.71
C GLU A 601 -11.89 13.00 -24.85
N VAL A 602 -11.87 13.86 -25.87
CA VAL A 602 -12.74 13.76 -27.06
C VAL A 602 -12.16 12.77 -28.06
N LYS A 603 -12.76 11.59 -28.17
CA LYS A 603 -12.37 10.52 -29.09
C LYS A 603 -13.26 10.47 -30.32
N LYS A 604 -12.67 10.14 -31.46
CA LYS A 604 -13.41 9.85 -32.69
C LYS A 604 -13.90 8.41 -32.68
N ILE A 605 -15.16 8.21 -33.04
CA ILE A 605 -15.76 6.88 -33.21
C ILE A 605 -14.99 6.15 -34.31
N SER A 606 -14.53 4.93 -34.05
CA SER A 606 -13.60 4.24 -34.95
C SER A 606 -14.24 3.81 -36.27
N THR A 607 -13.62 4.16 -37.40
CA THR A 607 -13.95 3.65 -38.75
C THR A 607 -13.23 2.36 -39.11
N VAL A 608 -12.42 1.79 -38.20
CA VAL A 608 -11.67 0.57 -38.48
C VAL A 608 -12.62 -0.62 -38.58
N ALA A 609 -12.58 -1.33 -39.71
CA ALA A 609 -13.51 -2.41 -40.05
C ALA A 609 -12.81 -3.67 -40.57
N THR A 610 -11.60 -3.97 -40.11
CA THR A 610 -10.77 -5.11 -40.57
C THR A 610 -10.48 -6.11 -39.45
N LEU A 611 -10.05 -7.32 -39.81
CA LEU A 611 -9.44 -8.27 -38.89
C LEU A 611 -7.92 -8.05 -38.77
N SER A 612 -7.40 -8.25 -37.56
CA SER A 612 -5.98 -8.45 -37.28
C SER A 612 -5.60 -9.94 -37.22
N SER A 613 -6.58 -10.85 -37.15
CA SER A 613 -6.35 -12.30 -37.26
C SER A 613 -7.61 -13.06 -37.71
N LEU A 614 -7.39 -14.10 -38.53
CA LEU A 614 -8.35 -15.16 -38.86
C LEU A 614 -7.64 -16.53 -38.80
N LYS A 615 -8.26 -17.54 -38.17
CA LYS A 615 -7.82 -18.95 -38.23
C LYS A 615 -9.02 -19.91 -38.24
N VAL A 616 -8.83 -21.11 -38.80
CA VAL A 616 -9.85 -22.18 -38.81
C VAL A 616 -9.31 -23.42 -38.07
N SER A 617 -10.16 -24.12 -37.33
CA SER A 617 -9.82 -25.43 -36.73
C SER A 617 -11.05 -26.33 -36.53
N ASN A 618 -10.83 -27.59 -36.12
CA ASN A 618 -11.90 -28.46 -35.58
C ASN A 618 -11.79 -28.71 -34.06
N SER A 619 -11.03 -27.87 -33.33
CA SER A 619 -10.84 -27.98 -31.87
C SER A 619 -11.37 -26.75 -31.12
N ASN A 620 -11.99 -26.96 -29.96
CA ASN A 620 -12.40 -25.89 -29.04
C ASN A 620 -11.23 -25.16 -28.36
N THR A 621 -10.01 -25.70 -28.44
CA THR A 621 -8.81 -25.10 -27.86
C THR A 621 -8.09 -24.24 -28.90
N ILE A 622 -7.70 -23.02 -28.51
CA ILE A 622 -7.00 -22.09 -29.40
C ILE A 622 -5.68 -22.69 -29.90
N ASN A 623 -5.36 -22.48 -31.17
CA ASN A 623 -4.19 -23.04 -31.88
C ASN A 623 -4.11 -24.59 -31.98
N MET A 624 -5.11 -25.35 -31.52
CA MET A 624 -5.17 -26.81 -31.76
C MET A 624 -5.93 -27.15 -33.05
N ASN A 625 -5.49 -28.22 -33.73
CA ASN A 625 -6.08 -28.77 -34.95
C ASN A 625 -6.41 -27.69 -36.00
N ILE A 626 -5.49 -26.75 -36.22
CA ILE A 626 -5.65 -25.74 -37.27
C ILE A 626 -5.83 -26.44 -38.62
N ILE A 627 -6.80 -25.97 -39.38
CA ILE A 627 -6.94 -26.29 -40.81
C ILE A 627 -6.38 -25.07 -41.53
N ASP A 628 -5.32 -25.28 -42.31
CA ASP A 628 -4.65 -24.18 -43.01
C ASP A 628 -5.61 -23.51 -44.00
N ILE A 629 -5.51 -22.18 -44.07
CA ILE A 629 -6.25 -21.35 -45.03
C ILE A 629 -5.31 -20.89 -46.14
N ASP A 630 -5.76 -21.05 -47.38
CA ASP A 630 -5.11 -20.50 -48.57
C ASP A 630 -5.89 -19.27 -49.06
N PRO A 631 -5.24 -18.12 -49.30
CA PRO A 631 -3.85 -17.80 -48.91
C PRO A 631 -3.71 -17.58 -47.40
N SER A 632 -2.47 -17.46 -46.91
CA SER A 632 -2.18 -17.05 -45.52
C SER A 632 -2.85 -15.71 -45.17
N PHE A 633 -3.36 -15.56 -43.95
CA PHE A 633 -4.14 -14.40 -43.54
C PHE A 633 -3.43 -13.04 -43.74
N SER A 634 -4.18 -12.06 -44.21
CA SER A 634 -3.81 -10.64 -44.32
C SER A 634 -5.10 -9.81 -44.23
N SER A 635 -5.05 -8.63 -43.61
CA SER A 635 -6.21 -7.72 -43.48
C SER A 635 -6.87 -7.37 -44.81
N ASP A 636 -6.06 -7.38 -45.88
CA ASP A 636 -6.38 -6.84 -47.21
C ASP A 636 -6.92 -7.90 -48.17
N VAL A 637 -6.94 -9.19 -47.75
CA VAL A 637 -7.41 -10.31 -48.56
C VAL A 637 -8.77 -10.79 -48.03
N THR A 638 -9.78 -10.82 -48.90
CA THR A 638 -11.18 -11.02 -48.51
C THR A 638 -11.75 -12.40 -48.84
N SER A 639 -10.93 -13.38 -49.22
CA SER A 639 -11.41 -14.72 -49.61
C SER A 639 -10.39 -15.80 -49.26
N TYR A 640 -10.86 -16.85 -48.58
CA TYR A 640 -10.05 -17.95 -48.05
C TYR A 640 -10.68 -19.32 -48.27
N VAL A 641 -9.83 -20.34 -48.49
CA VAL A 641 -10.25 -21.75 -48.60
C VAL A 641 -9.50 -22.59 -47.57
N ALA A 642 -10.23 -23.44 -46.85
CA ALA A 642 -9.72 -24.49 -45.98
C ALA A 642 -10.15 -25.84 -46.56
N ASP A 643 -9.26 -26.64 -47.18
CA ASP A 643 -9.69 -27.94 -47.71
C ASP A 643 -10.00 -28.90 -46.54
N ALA A 644 -11.25 -29.38 -46.51
CA ALA A 644 -11.79 -30.24 -45.47
C ALA A 644 -12.15 -31.64 -46.01
N THR A 645 -11.60 -32.01 -47.17
CA THR A 645 -11.99 -33.24 -47.88
C THR A 645 -11.75 -34.48 -47.02
N ASP A 646 -10.57 -34.61 -46.43
CA ASP A 646 -10.19 -35.76 -45.58
C ASP A 646 -10.34 -35.45 -44.08
N VAL A 647 -10.78 -34.23 -43.73
CA VAL A 647 -11.10 -33.87 -42.33
C VAL A 647 -12.36 -34.63 -41.91
N THR A 648 -12.19 -35.52 -40.93
CA THR A 648 -13.29 -36.08 -40.14
C THR A 648 -13.70 -35.06 -39.09
N LEU A 649 -14.99 -34.72 -39.03
CA LEU A 649 -15.54 -33.88 -37.97
C LEU A 649 -16.04 -34.80 -36.84
N TRP A 650 -15.53 -34.59 -35.63
CA TRP A 650 -16.07 -35.23 -34.42
C TRP A 650 -15.75 -34.39 -33.18
N PRO A 651 -16.72 -33.63 -32.63
CA PRO A 651 -18.09 -33.43 -33.12
C PRO A 651 -18.18 -32.65 -34.45
N ASP A 652 -19.39 -32.58 -35.02
CA ASP A 652 -19.70 -31.98 -36.33
C ASP A 652 -19.54 -30.44 -36.37
N PHE A 653 -18.31 -29.91 -36.25
CA PHE A 653 -18.08 -28.47 -36.31
C PHE A 653 -16.71 -28.04 -36.84
N TYR A 654 -16.69 -26.79 -37.30
CA TYR A 654 -15.50 -25.94 -37.42
C TYR A 654 -15.49 -24.86 -36.34
N ARG A 655 -14.34 -24.23 -36.16
CA ARG A 655 -14.10 -23.09 -35.28
C ARG A 655 -13.36 -22.01 -36.06
N VAL A 656 -13.99 -20.85 -36.17
CA VAL A 656 -13.46 -19.67 -36.86
C VAL A 656 -13.03 -18.68 -35.79
N TRP A 657 -11.72 -18.55 -35.61
CA TRP A 657 -11.10 -17.68 -34.61
C TRP A 657 -10.80 -16.34 -35.27
N THR A 658 -11.27 -15.24 -34.67
CA THR A 658 -11.22 -13.91 -35.26
C THR A 658 -10.77 -12.89 -34.23
N LYS A 659 -9.87 -11.99 -34.62
CA LYS A 659 -9.56 -10.78 -33.84
C LYS A 659 -9.75 -9.55 -34.73
N ALA A 660 -10.56 -8.59 -34.30
CA ALA A 660 -10.67 -7.30 -34.98
C ALA A 660 -9.36 -6.50 -34.88
N THR A 661 -9.17 -5.53 -35.76
CA THR A 661 -8.03 -4.59 -35.70
C THR A 661 -8.23 -3.56 -34.59
N ASP A 662 -9.48 -3.13 -34.38
CA ASP A 662 -9.92 -2.26 -33.29
C ASP A 662 -10.91 -3.04 -32.41
N THR A 663 -10.82 -2.87 -31.08
CA THR A 663 -11.65 -3.59 -30.10
C THR A 663 -13.10 -3.08 -30.03
N SER A 664 -13.39 -1.91 -30.60
CA SER A 664 -14.76 -1.37 -30.74
C SER A 664 -15.51 -1.95 -31.95
N SER A 665 -14.82 -2.53 -32.93
CA SER A 665 -15.43 -3.09 -34.14
C SER A 665 -16.29 -4.34 -33.84
N LYS A 666 -17.48 -4.40 -34.41
CA LYS A 666 -18.38 -5.56 -34.30
C LYS A 666 -18.00 -6.64 -35.32
N VAL A 667 -17.71 -7.86 -34.86
CA VAL A 667 -17.48 -9.04 -35.73
C VAL A 667 -18.71 -9.95 -35.73
N GLU A 668 -19.12 -10.41 -36.90
CA GLU A 668 -20.23 -11.34 -37.12
C GLU A 668 -19.83 -12.42 -38.12
N VAL A 669 -20.39 -13.63 -38.00
CA VAL A 669 -20.22 -14.70 -38.99
C VAL A 669 -21.61 -15.11 -39.53
N ILE A 670 -21.72 -15.14 -40.85
CA ILE A 670 -22.95 -15.26 -41.63
C ILE A 670 -22.95 -16.60 -42.36
N GLU A 671 -24.08 -17.31 -42.34
CA GLU A 671 -24.29 -18.57 -43.05
C GLU A 671 -24.50 -18.35 -44.56
N ILE A 672 -23.82 -19.15 -45.41
CA ILE A 672 -23.87 -19.00 -46.87
C ILE A 672 -24.29 -20.31 -47.58
N GLU A 673 -23.60 -21.42 -47.32
CA GLU A 673 -23.89 -22.70 -47.99
C GLU A 673 -23.64 -23.88 -47.04
N ASN A 674 -24.58 -24.83 -46.99
CA ASN A 674 -24.51 -26.06 -46.18
C ASN A 674 -24.24 -25.83 -44.67
N VAL A 675 -24.65 -24.69 -44.11
CA VAL A 675 -24.59 -24.40 -42.67
C VAL A 675 -25.91 -24.78 -42.00
N LYS A 676 -25.82 -25.41 -40.83
CA LYS A 676 -26.92 -25.82 -39.94
C LYS A 676 -27.18 -24.80 -38.84
N LYS A 677 -26.10 -24.21 -38.31
CA LYS A 677 -26.12 -23.13 -37.31
C LYS A 677 -24.73 -22.52 -37.14
N ILE A 678 -24.70 -21.32 -36.57
CA ILE A 678 -23.51 -20.65 -36.05
C ILE A 678 -23.69 -20.41 -34.54
N THR A 679 -22.62 -20.49 -33.75
CA THR A 679 -22.63 -20.22 -32.30
C THR A 679 -21.49 -19.26 -31.92
N THR A 680 -21.83 -18.12 -31.33
CA THR A 680 -20.84 -17.12 -30.88
C THR A 680 -20.29 -17.44 -29.49
N THR A 681 -19.00 -17.17 -29.27
CA THR A 681 -18.34 -17.15 -27.95
C THR A 681 -17.42 -15.93 -27.88
N THR A 682 -16.86 -15.62 -26.71
CA THR A 682 -15.91 -14.52 -26.51
C THR A 682 -14.67 -14.57 -27.42
N ASN A 683 -14.27 -15.77 -27.88
CA ASN A 683 -12.98 -15.98 -28.56
C ASN A 683 -13.09 -16.60 -29.97
N TYR A 684 -14.25 -17.13 -30.36
CA TYR A 684 -14.46 -17.78 -31.67
C TYR A 684 -15.95 -17.88 -32.06
N PHE A 685 -16.18 -18.12 -33.36
CA PHE A 685 -17.45 -18.55 -33.91
C PHE A 685 -17.42 -20.05 -34.24
N GLY A 686 -18.39 -20.81 -33.74
CA GLY A 686 -18.56 -22.23 -34.05
C GLY A 686 -19.50 -22.42 -35.24
N VAL A 687 -19.00 -23.00 -36.33
CA VAL A 687 -19.78 -23.25 -37.55
C VAL A 687 -20.10 -24.73 -37.65
N TYR A 688 -21.38 -25.08 -37.81
CA TYR A 688 -21.85 -26.46 -37.88
C TYR A 688 -22.45 -26.70 -39.27
N PRO A 689 -21.98 -27.69 -40.06
CA PRO A 689 -22.57 -27.99 -41.36
C PRO A 689 -23.91 -28.74 -41.24
N GLU A 690 -24.74 -28.70 -42.29
CA GLU A 690 -25.98 -29.48 -42.38
C GLU A 690 -25.73 -30.91 -42.89
N ASP A 691 -24.83 -31.06 -43.86
CA ASP A 691 -24.32 -32.33 -44.37
C ASP A 691 -22.79 -32.33 -44.32
N VAL A 692 -22.20 -33.21 -43.51
CA VAL A 692 -20.74 -33.30 -43.30
C VAL A 692 -19.98 -33.79 -44.55
N ASP A 693 -20.68 -34.43 -45.51
CA ASP A 693 -20.11 -34.91 -46.77
C ASP A 693 -20.30 -33.90 -47.92
N LYS A 694 -20.60 -32.63 -47.61
CA LYS A 694 -20.69 -31.54 -48.59
C LYS A 694 -19.85 -30.32 -48.20
N THR A 695 -19.45 -29.57 -49.24
CA THR A 695 -18.82 -28.24 -49.13
C THR A 695 -19.67 -27.31 -48.24
N CYS A 696 -19.05 -26.58 -47.33
CA CYS A 696 -19.65 -25.61 -46.42
C CYS A 696 -19.04 -24.21 -46.63
N LYS A 697 -19.82 -23.13 -46.41
CA LYS A 697 -19.35 -21.74 -46.59
C LYS A 697 -19.96 -20.78 -45.57
N VAL A 698 -19.14 -19.83 -45.13
CA VAL A 698 -19.54 -18.69 -44.29
C VAL A 698 -18.87 -17.39 -44.76
N GLN A 699 -19.40 -16.27 -44.31
CA GLN A 699 -18.78 -14.94 -44.42
C GLN A 699 -18.50 -14.38 -43.04
N ILE A 700 -17.27 -13.91 -42.76
CA ILE A 700 -16.97 -13.12 -41.57
C ILE A 700 -17.13 -11.64 -41.93
N LYS A 701 -18.12 -10.94 -41.37
CA LYS A 701 -18.28 -9.49 -41.53
C LYS A 701 -17.71 -8.79 -40.30
N VAL A 702 -16.73 -7.92 -40.49
CA VAL A 702 -16.34 -6.91 -39.50
C VAL A 702 -17.03 -5.60 -39.87
N THR A 703 -17.65 -4.93 -38.89
CA THR A 703 -18.25 -3.61 -39.04
C THR A 703 -17.56 -2.66 -38.06
N SER A 704 -17.27 -1.43 -38.48
CA SER A 704 -16.69 -0.38 -37.64
C SER A 704 -17.64 0.07 -36.52
N GLU A 705 -17.12 0.83 -35.55
CA GLU A 705 -17.89 1.30 -34.38
C GLU A 705 -19.06 2.21 -34.81
N ASN A 706 -18.85 3.07 -35.80
CA ASN A 706 -19.91 3.92 -36.39
C ASN A 706 -20.88 3.16 -37.32
N GLY A 707 -20.62 1.89 -37.65
CA GLY A 707 -21.47 1.10 -38.56
C GLY A 707 -21.27 1.37 -40.07
N ASP A 708 -20.69 2.50 -40.46
CA ASP A 708 -20.60 2.93 -41.87
C ASP A 708 -19.61 2.10 -42.72
N ALA A 709 -18.54 1.58 -42.12
CA ALA A 709 -17.54 0.76 -42.81
C ALA A 709 -17.71 -0.72 -42.44
N SER A 710 -17.57 -1.61 -43.43
CA SER A 710 -17.49 -3.03 -43.18
C SER A 710 -16.64 -3.78 -44.19
N THR A 711 -15.78 -4.68 -43.70
CA THR A 711 -15.05 -5.64 -44.53
C THR A 711 -15.65 -7.02 -44.34
N THR A 712 -15.89 -7.73 -45.44
CA THR A 712 -16.36 -9.12 -45.43
C THR A 712 -15.25 -10.04 -45.92
N TYR A 713 -15.02 -11.13 -45.21
CA TYR A 713 -14.07 -12.18 -45.54
C TYR A 713 -14.83 -13.47 -45.87
N ASP A 714 -14.79 -13.91 -47.12
CA ASP A 714 -15.37 -15.18 -47.57
C ASP A 714 -14.53 -16.37 -47.09
N LEU A 715 -15.17 -17.46 -46.63
CA LEU A 715 -14.48 -18.66 -46.14
C LEU A 715 -15.20 -19.96 -46.59
N THR A 716 -14.45 -20.88 -47.23
CA THR A 716 -14.98 -22.13 -47.82
C THR A 716 -14.30 -23.40 -47.26
N MET A 717 -15.08 -24.49 -47.09
CA MET A 717 -14.67 -25.85 -46.68
C MET A 717 -15.23 -26.91 -47.68
N LEU A 718 -14.52 -28.00 -48.08
CA LEU A 718 -14.69 -28.69 -49.40
C LEU A 718 -14.85 -30.27 -49.40
N LYS A 719 -15.49 -30.93 -50.43
CA LYS A 719 -15.73 -32.43 -50.61
C LYS A 719 -15.93 -32.93 -52.10
N ARG A 720 -15.88 -34.26 -52.47
CA ARG A 720 -15.68 -34.86 -53.87
C ARG A 720 -16.41 -36.26 -54.20
N VAL A 721 -16.67 -36.71 -55.49
CA VAL A 721 -17.65 -37.82 -55.94
C VAL A 721 -17.26 -38.77 -57.19
N LYS A 722 -17.95 -39.92 -57.55
CA LYS A 722 -17.47 -41.16 -58.34
C LYS A 722 -18.45 -41.92 -59.40
N ALA A 723 -18.10 -43.06 -60.11
CA ALA A 723 -18.79 -43.77 -61.29
C ALA A 723 -18.44 -45.30 -61.61
N THR A 724 -18.71 -45.96 -62.81
CA THR A 724 -18.53 -47.48 -63.06
C THR A 724 -18.48 -48.17 -64.52
N GLY A 725 -17.37 -48.36 -65.30
CA GLY A 725 -17.24 -49.45 -66.36
C GLY A 725 -16.21 -49.34 -67.56
N ILE A 726 -15.82 -50.40 -68.35
CA ILE A 726 -14.87 -50.32 -69.54
C ILE A 726 -14.71 -51.50 -70.61
N THR A 727 -14.05 -51.30 -71.80
CA THR A 727 -13.51 -52.28 -72.86
C THR A 727 -12.24 -51.78 -73.67
N ILE A 728 -11.52 -52.59 -74.54
CA ILE A 728 -10.20 -52.31 -75.28
C ILE A 728 -10.09 -52.89 -76.74
N ASP A 729 -9.06 -52.54 -77.56
CA ASP A 729 -8.86 -52.82 -79.03
C ASP A 729 -7.67 -53.69 -79.62
N GLN A 730 -6.45 -53.82 -79.03
CA GLN A 730 -5.22 -54.36 -79.72
C GLN A 730 -4.66 -55.76 -79.27
N LYS A 731 -3.37 -56.11 -79.57
CA LYS A 731 -2.66 -57.41 -79.32
C LYS A 731 -1.10 -57.31 -79.16
N ASP A 732 -0.42 -58.43 -78.92
CA ASP A 732 0.87 -58.55 -78.20
C ASP A 732 2.23 -58.46 -78.99
N PHE A 733 3.32 -57.91 -78.38
CA PHE A 733 4.66 -57.66 -79.03
C PHE A 733 5.90 -57.43 -78.08
N THR A 734 7.05 -56.88 -78.57
CA THR A 734 8.36 -56.71 -77.84
C THR A 734 9.24 -55.51 -78.29
N MET A 735 10.05 -54.85 -77.42
CA MET A 735 10.96 -53.68 -77.74
C MET A 735 12.12 -53.42 -76.69
N ASP A 736 12.88 -52.31 -76.73
CA ASP A 736 13.82 -51.83 -75.66
C ASP A 736 13.29 -50.58 -74.93
N VAL A 737 13.71 -50.36 -73.69
CA VAL A 737 13.30 -49.26 -72.80
C VAL A 737 13.68 -47.86 -73.31
N THR A 738 14.62 -47.74 -74.24
CA THR A 738 15.03 -46.45 -74.83
C THR A 738 14.47 -46.19 -76.24
N ASP A 739 13.55 -47.04 -76.71
CA ASP A 739 12.80 -46.91 -77.97
C ASP A 739 11.54 -46.01 -77.85
N ASP A 740 10.90 -45.69 -79.00
CA ASP A 740 9.76 -44.75 -79.09
C ASP A 740 8.36 -45.43 -78.92
N PRO A 741 7.26 -44.71 -78.54
CA PRO A 741 5.95 -45.29 -78.12
C PRO A 741 4.95 -45.77 -79.21
N VAL A 742 3.84 -46.40 -78.76
CA VAL A 742 2.71 -47.01 -79.55
C VAL A 742 1.34 -46.63 -78.90
N VAL A 743 0.14 -46.79 -79.52
CA VAL A 743 -1.17 -46.27 -78.98
C VAL A 743 -2.37 -47.25 -79.08
N LEU A 744 -3.30 -47.24 -78.09
CA LEU A 744 -4.49 -48.10 -77.87
C LEU A 744 -5.84 -47.30 -77.67
N SER A 745 -7.03 -47.93 -77.48
CA SER A 745 -8.32 -47.19 -77.20
C SER A 745 -9.44 -47.92 -76.37
N ALA A 746 -10.30 -47.19 -75.61
CA ALA A 746 -11.28 -47.70 -74.61
C ALA A 746 -12.59 -46.85 -74.37
N THR A 747 -13.58 -47.27 -73.54
CA THR A 747 -14.93 -46.59 -73.35
C THR A 747 -15.71 -46.95 -72.04
N VAL A 748 -16.39 -46.00 -71.32
CA VAL A 748 -17.00 -46.13 -69.95
C VAL A 748 -18.55 -45.91 -69.84
N THR A 749 -19.18 -46.31 -68.72
CA THR A 749 -20.61 -46.05 -68.32
C THR A 749 -20.79 -45.85 -66.80
N PRO A 750 -21.93 -45.35 -66.24
CA PRO A 750 -23.01 -44.59 -66.88
C PRO A 750 -22.59 -43.14 -67.18
N GLU A 751 -23.52 -42.30 -67.65
CA GLU A 751 -23.20 -41.03 -68.31
C GLU A 751 -23.38 -39.76 -67.44
N ASP A 752 -23.77 -39.86 -66.18
CA ASP A 752 -24.06 -38.71 -65.30
C ASP A 752 -23.09 -38.53 -64.12
N ALA A 753 -22.09 -39.41 -63.98
CA ALA A 753 -21.11 -39.28 -62.92
C ALA A 753 -20.14 -38.10 -63.10
N THR A 754 -19.63 -37.59 -61.97
CA THR A 754 -18.65 -36.49 -61.89
C THR A 754 -17.35 -36.75 -62.64
N ASP A 755 -17.00 -38.02 -62.83
CA ASP A 755 -15.80 -38.44 -63.54
C ASP A 755 -16.10 -39.68 -64.40
N LYS A 756 -15.63 -39.63 -65.64
CA LYS A 756 -15.86 -40.62 -66.71
C LYS A 756 -14.56 -41.16 -67.32
N THR A 757 -13.38 -40.78 -66.81
CA THR A 757 -12.13 -41.14 -67.48
C THR A 757 -11.87 -42.65 -67.42
N VAL A 758 -11.19 -43.12 -68.47
CA VAL A 758 -10.64 -44.46 -68.55
C VAL A 758 -9.28 -44.46 -67.90
N LYS A 759 -9.01 -45.47 -67.07
CA LYS A 759 -7.70 -45.69 -66.46
C LYS A 759 -7.03 -46.92 -67.01
N TRP A 760 -6.01 -46.71 -67.82
CA TRP A 760 -5.14 -47.75 -68.33
C TRP A 760 -4.15 -48.20 -67.27
N TYR A 761 -3.82 -49.49 -67.27
CA TYR A 761 -2.80 -50.04 -66.38
C TYR A 761 -1.99 -51.05 -67.14
N SER A 762 -0.69 -51.07 -66.90
CA SER A 762 0.16 -52.17 -67.31
C SER A 762 0.58 -52.91 -66.03
N LEU A 763 0.32 -54.22 -66.00
CA LEU A 763 0.74 -55.16 -64.95
C LEU A 763 1.87 -56.03 -65.49
N ASN A 764 2.57 -56.83 -64.69
CA ASN A 764 3.48 -57.82 -65.27
C ASN A 764 2.71 -59.01 -65.91
N ALA A 765 3.40 -59.86 -66.68
CA ALA A 765 2.85 -61.09 -67.25
C ALA A 765 3.50 -62.38 -66.69
N GLU A 766 4.57 -62.26 -65.90
CA GLU A 766 5.14 -63.35 -65.10
C GLU A 766 5.17 -62.93 -63.62
N GLU A 767 4.79 -63.81 -62.70
CA GLU A 767 4.43 -63.49 -61.29
C GLU A 767 5.62 -63.05 -60.40
N SER A 768 6.80 -62.76 -60.97
CA SER A 768 8.06 -62.51 -60.24
C SER A 768 8.75 -61.19 -60.62
N GLN A 769 8.03 -60.25 -61.24
CA GLN A 769 8.44 -58.86 -61.45
C GLN A 769 7.24 -57.96 -61.12
N GLU A 770 7.45 -56.95 -60.28
CA GLU A 770 6.32 -56.20 -59.67
C GLU A 770 5.79 -55.09 -60.59
N GLU A 771 6.69 -54.34 -61.24
CA GLU A 771 6.32 -53.33 -62.23
C GLU A 771 6.13 -53.94 -63.62
N SER A 772 5.44 -53.20 -64.49
CA SER A 772 5.24 -53.58 -65.88
C SER A 772 6.31 -52.95 -66.78
N PRO A 773 6.90 -53.71 -67.73
CA PRO A 773 7.99 -53.23 -68.58
C PRO A 773 7.60 -52.13 -69.57
N VAL A 774 6.31 -51.85 -69.71
CA VAL A 774 5.75 -50.72 -70.46
C VAL A 774 4.90 -49.90 -69.50
N THR A 775 4.88 -48.58 -69.61
CA THR A 775 3.79 -47.76 -69.08
C THR A 775 2.76 -47.54 -70.17
N ILE A 776 1.50 -47.58 -69.80
CA ILE A 776 0.44 -46.85 -70.49
C ILE A 776 -0.02 -45.77 -69.51
N GLU A 777 -0.12 -44.51 -69.94
CA GLU A 777 -0.53 -43.46 -68.99
C GLU A 777 -1.96 -43.71 -68.51
N GLU A 778 -2.16 -43.62 -67.19
CA GLU A 778 -3.38 -44.10 -66.53
C GLU A 778 -4.62 -43.39 -67.12
N ASP A 779 -4.77 -42.08 -66.97
CA ASP A 779 -5.83 -41.30 -67.65
C ASP A 779 -5.49 -40.90 -69.11
N GLY A 780 -4.56 -41.62 -69.75
CA GLY A 780 -4.00 -41.28 -71.07
C GLY A 780 -4.87 -41.64 -72.27
N ASP A 781 -4.44 -41.20 -73.46
CA ASP A 781 -5.10 -41.50 -74.74
C ASP A 781 -4.94 -42.96 -75.21
N GLY A 782 -4.26 -43.79 -74.41
CA GLY A 782 -3.85 -45.15 -74.75
C GLY A 782 -2.39 -45.27 -75.19
N THR A 783 -1.58 -44.20 -75.14
CA THR A 783 -0.16 -44.26 -75.46
C THR A 783 0.64 -45.14 -74.50
N LEU A 784 1.24 -46.18 -75.08
CA LEU A 784 2.03 -47.24 -74.48
C LEU A 784 3.52 -47.03 -74.81
N THR A 785 4.31 -46.77 -73.77
CA THR A 785 5.74 -46.43 -73.81
C THR A 785 6.56 -47.53 -73.12
N PRO A 786 7.74 -47.91 -73.63
CA PRO A 786 8.62 -48.87 -72.94
C PRO A 786 9.31 -48.22 -71.72
N VAL A 787 9.35 -48.89 -70.56
CA VAL A 787 9.77 -48.26 -69.28
C VAL A 787 10.62 -49.13 -68.34
N SER A 788 10.54 -50.47 -68.35
CA SER A 788 11.46 -51.34 -67.57
C SER A 788 11.65 -52.71 -68.26
N GLU A 789 12.57 -53.57 -67.81
CA GLU A 789 12.77 -54.89 -68.41
C GLU A 789 11.73 -55.92 -67.90
N GLY A 790 11.21 -56.81 -68.77
CA GLY A 790 10.25 -57.86 -68.38
C GLY A 790 9.12 -58.11 -69.39
N LYS A 791 7.97 -58.62 -68.92
CA LYS A 791 6.74 -58.83 -69.72
C LYS A 791 5.51 -58.14 -69.10
N ALA A 792 4.61 -57.62 -69.90
CA ALA A 792 3.48 -56.79 -69.44
C ALA A 792 2.11 -57.39 -69.76
N THR A 793 1.13 -57.33 -68.86
CA THR A 793 -0.30 -57.45 -69.18
C THR A 793 -0.96 -56.06 -69.12
N VAL A 794 -1.17 -55.42 -70.28
CA VAL A 794 -1.88 -54.13 -70.37
C VAL A 794 -3.38 -54.33 -70.12
N THR A 795 -4.02 -53.35 -69.50
CA THR A 795 -5.36 -53.37 -68.90
C THR A 795 -5.99 -51.99 -69.05
N ALA A 796 -7.31 -51.89 -69.00
CA ALA A 796 -8.03 -50.64 -68.76
C ALA A 796 -9.15 -50.88 -67.74
N ILE A 797 -9.47 -49.87 -66.93
CA ILE A 797 -10.42 -49.83 -65.81
C ILE A 797 -11.16 -48.47 -65.82
N SER A 798 -12.32 -48.33 -65.16
CA SER A 798 -12.97 -47.01 -64.97
C SER A 798 -12.32 -46.26 -63.80
N ASN A 799 -11.92 -44.99 -63.97
CA ASN A 799 -11.26 -44.22 -62.90
C ASN A 799 -12.07 -44.20 -61.60
N SER A 800 -13.33 -43.88 -61.79
CA SER A 800 -14.29 -43.58 -60.75
C SER A 800 -14.98 -44.85 -60.18
N SER A 801 -14.62 -46.06 -60.65
CA SER A 801 -14.70 -47.32 -59.88
C SER A 801 -13.80 -48.41 -60.47
N THR A 802 -12.84 -48.86 -59.65
CA THR A 802 -11.77 -49.79 -60.02
C THR A 802 -12.21 -51.24 -60.30
N GLY A 803 -13.51 -51.55 -60.19
CA GLY A 803 -14.02 -52.92 -60.25
C GLY A 803 -14.28 -53.53 -61.64
N LEU A 804 -14.06 -52.81 -62.74
CA LEU A 804 -14.53 -53.20 -64.09
C LEU A 804 -13.41 -53.02 -65.14
N SER A 805 -13.00 -54.07 -65.88
CA SER A 805 -11.76 -54.04 -66.71
C SER A 805 -11.69 -54.96 -67.95
N ALA A 806 -10.71 -54.73 -68.84
CA ALA A 806 -10.32 -55.54 -70.03
C ALA A 806 -8.77 -55.55 -70.25
N LYS A 807 -8.15 -56.47 -71.05
CA LYS A 807 -6.66 -56.72 -71.07
C LYS A 807 -5.98 -57.27 -72.38
N ILE A 808 -4.64 -57.08 -72.56
CA ILE A 808 -3.68 -57.60 -73.62
C ILE A 808 -2.21 -57.80 -73.08
N THR A 809 -1.17 -58.20 -73.87
CA THR A 809 0.23 -58.50 -73.35
C THR A 809 1.45 -57.90 -74.15
N VAL A 810 2.63 -57.57 -73.55
CA VAL A 810 3.86 -56.97 -74.20
C VAL A 810 5.21 -57.42 -73.54
N THR A 811 6.42 -57.00 -73.99
CA THR A 811 7.76 -57.38 -73.45
C THR A 811 8.89 -56.33 -73.74
N VAL A 812 9.86 -56.07 -72.84
CA VAL A 812 10.91 -55.02 -73.01
C VAL A 812 12.27 -55.34 -72.29
N THR A 813 13.38 -54.62 -72.58
CA THR A 813 14.77 -54.71 -72.00
C THR A 813 15.40 -53.35 -71.57
N ASP A 814 16.31 -53.26 -70.57
CA ASP A 814 16.92 -51.99 -70.07
C ASP A 814 18.43 -52.07 -69.75
N LYS A 815 19.22 -51.04 -70.09
CA LYS A 815 20.67 -50.90 -69.80
C LYS A 815 21.05 -49.75 -68.87
N ALA A 816 20.16 -48.81 -68.58
CA ALA A 816 20.38 -47.84 -67.51
C ALA A 816 20.25 -48.53 -66.15
N LYS A 817 19.36 -49.53 -66.07
CA LYS A 817 19.19 -50.42 -64.92
C LYS A 817 20.48 -51.12 -64.49
N ASP A 818 21.32 -51.60 -65.42
CA ASP A 818 22.63 -52.23 -65.11
C ASP A 818 23.58 -51.37 -64.26
N VAL A 819 23.39 -50.04 -64.28
CA VAL A 819 24.15 -49.09 -63.46
C VAL A 819 23.38 -48.72 -62.18
N LYS A 820 22.05 -48.57 -62.26
CA LYS A 820 21.18 -48.40 -61.07
C LYS A 820 21.36 -49.53 -60.06
N ASP A 821 21.41 -50.77 -60.53
CA ASP A 821 21.57 -51.95 -59.68
C ASP A 821 22.94 -52.00 -58.97
N LYS A 822 23.95 -51.26 -59.45
CA LYS A 822 25.23 -51.05 -58.74
C LYS A 822 25.17 -49.95 -57.68
N VAL A 823 24.34 -48.93 -57.88
CA VAL A 823 24.08 -47.89 -56.89
C VAL A 823 23.19 -48.45 -55.78
N ASP A 824 22.21 -49.29 -56.12
CA ASP A 824 21.37 -49.97 -55.13
C ASP A 824 22.14 -51.02 -54.32
N ALA A 825 23.16 -51.63 -54.92
CA ALA A 825 24.09 -52.53 -54.22
C ALA A 825 24.99 -51.84 -53.17
N LEU A 826 24.99 -50.50 -53.08
CA LEU A 826 25.65 -49.76 -51.99
C LEU A 826 24.96 -49.99 -50.63
N GLY A 827 23.68 -50.38 -50.64
CA GLY A 827 22.92 -50.75 -49.44
C GLY A 827 22.69 -49.59 -48.46
N GLU A 828 22.72 -49.91 -47.17
CA GLU A 828 22.72 -48.89 -46.11
C GLU A 828 24.08 -48.18 -46.10
N ILE A 829 24.07 -46.86 -46.31
CA ILE A 829 25.29 -46.06 -46.33
C ILE A 829 25.85 -45.97 -44.90
N THR A 830 27.14 -46.23 -44.76
CA THR A 830 27.89 -46.14 -43.50
C THR A 830 29.22 -45.43 -43.75
N LEU A 831 29.96 -45.10 -42.68
CA LEU A 831 31.25 -44.42 -42.80
C LEU A 831 32.34 -45.23 -43.54
N ASP A 832 32.16 -46.56 -43.69
CA ASP A 832 33.03 -47.41 -44.50
C ASP A 832 32.63 -47.44 -46.00
N SER A 833 31.38 -47.09 -46.36
CA SER A 833 30.82 -47.24 -47.72
C SER A 833 31.44 -46.33 -48.80
N LYS A 834 32.34 -45.41 -48.44
CA LYS A 834 32.88 -44.36 -49.33
C LYS A 834 33.50 -44.91 -50.62
N ALA A 835 34.25 -46.00 -50.51
CA ALA A 835 34.99 -46.58 -51.63
C ALA A 835 34.07 -47.14 -52.73
N ASP A 836 32.92 -47.70 -52.35
CA ASP A 836 31.96 -48.27 -53.28
C ASP A 836 31.11 -47.18 -53.95
N ILE A 837 30.77 -46.10 -53.22
CA ILE A 837 30.11 -44.90 -53.78
C ILE A 837 30.95 -44.32 -54.94
N ASP A 838 32.26 -44.15 -54.73
CA ASP A 838 33.18 -43.63 -55.76
C ASP A 838 33.28 -44.58 -56.97
N ALA A 839 33.26 -45.90 -56.73
CA ALA A 839 33.29 -46.91 -57.79
C ALA A 839 32.00 -46.94 -58.63
N ALA A 840 30.84 -46.74 -58.00
CA ALA A 840 29.54 -46.67 -58.67
C ALA A 840 29.41 -45.37 -59.49
N LYS A 841 29.93 -44.23 -59.00
CA LYS A 841 29.95 -42.95 -59.74
C LYS A 841 30.72 -43.07 -61.06
N ALA A 842 31.90 -43.71 -61.03
CA ALA A 842 32.71 -43.98 -62.21
C ALA A 842 32.06 -44.93 -63.24
N ALA A 843 31.07 -45.74 -62.84
CA ALA A 843 30.32 -46.61 -63.74
C ALA A 843 29.22 -45.85 -64.50
N TYR A 844 28.58 -44.87 -63.85
CA TYR A 844 27.58 -43.99 -64.47
C TYR A 844 28.18 -43.11 -65.58
N ASP A 845 29.39 -42.56 -65.35
CA ASP A 845 30.07 -41.68 -66.31
C ASP A 845 30.36 -42.35 -67.68
N ALA A 846 30.25 -43.68 -67.77
CA ALA A 846 30.50 -44.46 -68.98
C ALA A 846 29.28 -44.67 -69.92
N LEU A 847 28.04 -44.33 -69.51
CA LEU A 847 26.83 -44.53 -70.32
C LEU A 847 26.75 -43.59 -71.55
N SER A 848 25.90 -43.91 -72.54
CA SER A 848 25.61 -43.03 -73.69
C SER A 848 24.50 -42.02 -73.38
N ASP A 849 24.40 -40.91 -74.13
CA ASP A 849 23.60 -39.73 -73.74
C ASP A 849 22.15 -40.02 -73.34
N LYS A 850 21.32 -40.69 -74.19
CA LYS A 850 19.95 -41.11 -73.82
C LYS A 850 19.91 -42.09 -72.64
N GLN A 851 20.96 -42.89 -72.43
CA GLN A 851 21.06 -43.85 -71.34
C GLN A 851 21.57 -43.21 -70.05
N LYS A 852 22.35 -42.12 -70.14
CA LYS A 852 22.67 -41.22 -69.03
C LYS A 852 21.44 -40.44 -68.60
N GLU A 853 20.70 -39.86 -69.55
CA GLU A 853 19.43 -39.17 -69.29
C GLU A 853 18.40 -40.10 -68.63
N ARG A 854 18.37 -41.39 -69.03
CA ARG A 854 17.59 -42.41 -68.33
C ARG A 854 18.16 -42.79 -66.96
N ALA A 855 19.47 -43.01 -66.81
CA ALA A 855 20.08 -43.29 -65.51
C ALA A 855 19.82 -42.12 -64.53
N ASP A 856 19.95 -40.90 -65.05
CA ASP A 856 19.27 -39.65 -64.70
C ASP A 856 17.92 -39.87 -64.03
N THR A 857 16.90 -40.20 -64.83
CA THR A 857 15.51 -40.37 -64.36
C THR A 857 15.31 -41.56 -63.43
N MET A 858 16.11 -42.62 -63.54
CA MET A 858 16.15 -43.74 -62.59
C MET A 858 16.81 -43.35 -61.26
N GLY A 859 17.24 -42.10 -61.09
CA GLY A 859 17.90 -41.62 -59.89
C GLY A 859 19.28 -42.22 -59.67
N VAL A 860 19.97 -42.72 -60.70
CA VAL A 860 21.35 -43.24 -60.56
C VAL A 860 22.26 -42.15 -60.04
N LYS A 861 22.24 -40.97 -60.66
CA LYS A 861 22.97 -39.80 -60.20
C LYS A 861 22.38 -39.22 -58.92
N THR A 862 21.06 -39.08 -58.82
CA THR A 862 20.41 -38.55 -57.61
C THR A 862 20.69 -39.40 -56.38
N SER A 863 20.77 -40.72 -56.50
CA SER A 863 21.13 -41.64 -55.41
C SER A 863 22.64 -41.80 -55.24
N LEU A 864 23.48 -41.48 -56.23
CA LEU A 864 24.93 -41.34 -56.03
C LEU A 864 25.28 -40.05 -55.31
N ASP A 865 24.61 -38.96 -55.65
CA ASP A 865 24.71 -37.66 -55.00
C ASP A 865 24.08 -37.78 -53.60
N ALA A 866 22.86 -38.33 -53.45
CA ALA A 866 22.24 -38.56 -52.14
C ALA A 866 22.91 -39.66 -51.30
N ALA A 867 23.64 -40.63 -51.88
CA ALA A 867 24.49 -41.54 -51.08
C ALA A 867 25.76 -40.83 -50.60
N GLN A 868 26.29 -39.86 -51.36
CA GLN A 868 27.37 -39.00 -50.91
C GLN A 868 26.86 -38.01 -49.86
N ASP A 869 25.74 -37.33 -50.10
CA ASP A 869 25.08 -36.45 -49.13
C ASP A 869 24.63 -37.23 -47.88
N LYS A 870 24.23 -38.51 -47.99
CA LYS A 870 23.91 -39.34 -46.82
C LYS A 870 25.15 -39.86 -46.10
N TYR A 871 26.24 -40.13 -46.83
CA TYR A 871 27.55 -40.37 -46.23
C TYR A 871 28.02 -39.14 -45.46
N ASP A 872 27.85 -37.95 -46.04
CA ASP A 872 28.26 -36.68 -45.45
C ASP A 872 27.30 -36.24 -44.32
N GLU A 873 25.99 -36.50 -44.39
CA GLU A 873 25.05 -36.37 -43.26
C GLU A 873 25.39 -37.36 -42.13
N LEU A 874 25.74 -38.61 -42.44
CA LEU A 874 26.13 -39.58 -41.42
C LEU A 874 27.51 -39.26 -40.85
N LYS A 875 28.37 -38.59 -41.62
CA LYS A 875 29.64 -38.05 -41.14
C LYS A 875 29.43 -36.82 -40.28
N GLU A 876 28.53 -35.91 -40.68
CA GLU A 876 28.17 -34.70 -39.94
C GLU A 876 27.34 -35.02 -38.68
N GLN A 877 26.45 -36.02 -38.73
CA GLN A 877 25.72 -36.51 -37.56
C GLN A 877 26.63 -37.35 -36.65
N ALA A 878 27.59 -38.14 -37.17
CA ALA A 878 28.60 -38.78 -36.32
C ALA A 878 29.59 -37.76 -35.73
N ASP A 879 29.93 -36.69 -36.46
CA ASP A 879 30.75 -35.58 -35.95
C ASP A 879 29.96 -34.71 -34.96
N LYS A 880 28.63 -34.62 -35.11
CA LYS A 880 27.72 -33.96 -34.17
C LYS A 880 27.46 -34.80 -32.94
N ASP A 881 27.24 -36.11 -33.05
CA ASP A 881 27.17 -37.02 -31.91
C ASP A 881 28.51 -37.03 -31.16
N ALA A 882 29.64 -36.99 -31.90
CA ALA A 882 30.96 -36.81 -31.32
C ALA A 882 31.19 -35.39 -30.74
N ALA A 883 30.53 -34.35 -31.26
CA ALA A 883 30.60 -32.99 -30.70
C ALA A 883 29.69 -32.79 -29.48
N ASP A 884 28.52 -33.42 -29.46
CA ASP A 884 27.58 -33.45 -28.34
C ASP A 884 28.17 -34.31 -27.20
N LEU A 885 28.79 -35.45 -27.54
CA LEU A 885 29.61 -36.21 -26.60
C LEU A 885 30.85 -35.42 -26.17
N ALA A 886 31.57 -34.75 -27.06
CA ALA A 886 32.72 -33.91 -26.67
C ALA A 886 32.31 -32.70 -25.82
N ALA A 887 31.09 -32.18 -25.95
CA ALA A 887 30.54 -31.14 -25.08
C ALA A 887 30.23 -31.70 -23.69
N ALA A 888 29.58 -32.87 -23.61
CA ALA A 888 29.34 -33.57 -22.35
C ALA A 888 30.65 -34.04 -21.67
N ASP A 889 31.64 -34.48 -22.44
CA ASP A 889 32.99 -34.82 -21.97
C ASP A 889 33.76 -33.57 -21.54
N ALA A 890 33.61 -32.42 -22.21
CA ALA A 890 34.23 -31.17 -21.80
C ALA A 890 33.65 -30.64 -20.47
N VAL A 891 32.33 -30.81 -20.25
CA VAL A 891 31.70 -30.55 -18.96
C VAL A 891 32.15 -31.57 -17.91
N SER A 892 32.21 -32.85 -18.25
CA SER A 892 32.70 -33.89 -17.34
C SER A 892 34.17 -33.69 -16.96
N ALA A 893 35.00 -33.17 -17.88
CA ALA A 893 36.40 -32.81 -17.64
C ALA A 893 36.53 -31.51 -16.83
N LYS A 894 35.62 -30.54 -16.99
CA LYS A 894 35.50 -29.39 -16.06
C LYS A 894 35.17 -29.87 -14.65
N ILE A 895 34.23 -30.80 -14.50
CA ILE A 895 33.88 -31.41 -13.20
C ILE A 895 35.07 -32.18 -12.61
N ASP A 896 35.77 -33.01 -13.39
CA ASP A 896 36.98 -33.71 -12.91
C ASP A 896 38.12 -32.74 -12.53
N ALA A 897 38.19 -31.57 -13.17
CA ALA A 897 39.17 -30.53 -12.85
C ALA A 897 38.86 -29.76 -11.55
N ILE A 898 37.69 -29.95 -10.94
CA ILE A 898 37.39 -29.44 -9.58
C ILE A 898 38.23 -30.16 -8.53
N GLY A 899 38.58 -31.43 -8.76
CA GLY A 899 39.29 -32.29 -7.80
C GLY A 899 38.37 -33.21 -7.00
N ALA A 900 38.94 -33.95 -6.06
CA ALA A 900 38.15 -34.79 -5.15
C ALA A 900 37.50 -33.96 -4.03
N SER A 901 36.50 -34.53 -3.33
CA SER A 901 35.78 -33.86 -2.23
C SER A 901 36.67 -33.38 -1.08
N GLU A 902 37.83 -33.98 -0.93
CA GLU A 902 38.88 -33.69 0.05
C GLU A 902 39.88 -32.63 -0.41
N ASP A 903 39.93 -32.33 -1.71
CA ASP A 903 40.81 -31.31 -2.33
C ASP A 903 40.11 -29.95 -2.52
N ILE A 904 38.80 -29.87 -2.25
CA ILE A 904 38.00 -28.65 -2.40
C ILE A 904 38.50 -27.56 -1.43
N THR A 905 38.66 -26.35 -1.94
CA THR A 905 39.00 -25.14 -1.18
C THR A 905 38.08 -23.98 -1.58
N LEU A 906 38.19 -22.83 -0.92
CA LEU A 906 37.47 -21.61 -1.34
C LEU A 906 37.84 -21.18 -2.77
N ASP A 907 39.12 -21.32 -3.14
CA ASP A 907 39.62 -21.00 -4.48
C ASP A 907 39.00 -21.91 -5.56
N SER A 908 38.52 -23.11 -5.19
CA SER A 908 37.76 -24.01 -6.08
C SER A 908 36.43 -23.41 -6.53
N LYS A 909 35.91 -22.35 -5.87
CA LYS A 909 34.62 -21.72 -6.21
C LYS A 909 34.48 -21.43 -7.70
N THR A 910 35.47 -20.74 -8.28
CA THR A 910 35.39 -20.36 -9.69
C THR A 910 35.26 -21.59 -10.57
N ALA A 911 36.00 -22.68 -10.31
CA ALA A 911 35.94 -23.92 -11.09
C ALA A 911 34.61 -24.68 -10.93
N ILE A 912 34.01 -24.65 -9.73
CA ILE A 912 32.70 -25.24 -9.43
C ILE A 912 31.60 -24.46 -10.17
N ASP A 913 31.57 -23.13 -10.02
CA ASP A 913 30.62 -22.26 -10.72
C ASP A 913 30.77 -22.41 -12.25
N ASP A 914 32.01 -22.45 -12.77
CA ASP A 914 32.31 -22.66 -14.20
C ASP A 914 31.86 -24.03 -14.73
N ALA A 915 31.80 -25.05 -13.87
CA ALA A 915 31.36 -26.40 -14.22
C ALA A 915 29.83 -26.49 -14.19
N ARG A 916 29.17 -25.90 -13.19
CA ARG A 916 27.70 -25.79 -13.12
C ARG A 916 27.14 -24.94 -14.27
N ALA A 917 27.75 -23.79 -14.56
CA ALA A 917 27.35 -22.95 -15.68
C ALA A 917 27.56 -23.65 -17.04
N ALA A 918 28.65 -24.40 -17.20
CA ALA A 918 28.89 -25.19 -18.41
C ALA A 918 27.92 -26.38 -18.53
N TYR A 919 27.55 -27.04 -17.42
CA TYR A 919 26.51 -28.07 -17.40
C TYR A 919 25.14 -27.51 -17.78
N GLU A 920 24.72 -26.39 -17.19
CA GLU A 920 23.41 -25.81 -17.51
C GLU A 920 23.33 -25.25 -18.94
N GLY A 921 24.45 -24.81 -19.50
CA GLY A 921 24.59 -24.39 -20.90
C GLY A 921 24.57 -25.52 -21.94
N LEU A 922 24.57 -26.78 -21.52
CA LEU A 922 24.34 -27.92 -22.42
C LEU A 922 22.87 -27.97 -22.89
N THR A 923 22.66 -28.46 -24.10
CA THR A 923 21.31 -28.85 -24.57
C THR A 923 20.82 -30.10 -23.82
N GLU A 924 19.51 -30.32 -23.77
CA GLU A 924 18.92 -31.48 -23.07
C GLU A 924 19.51 -32.83 -23.51
N ASN A 925 19.78 -33.02 -24.81
CA ASN A 925 20.45 -34.23 -25.30
C ASN A 925 21.86 -34.37 -24.69
N GLN A 926 22.67 -33.31 -24.73
CA GLN A 926 24.01 -33.30 -24.14
C GLN A 926 23.98 -33.49 -22.61
N LYS A 927 22.98 -32.93 -21.90
CA LYS A 927 22.77 -33.16 -20.45
C LYS A 927 22.52 -34.63 -20.12
N THR A 928 21.90 -35.40 -21.02
CA THR A 928 21.73 -36.86 -20.83
C THR A 928 22.99 -37.69 -21.07
N LEU A 929 24.02 -37.12 -21.71
CA LEU A 929 25.32 -37.78 -21.97
C LEU A 929 26.34 -37.55 -20.84
N VAL A 930 26.15 -36.54 -20.00
CA VAL A 930 26.98 -36.33 -18.80
C VAL A 930 26.72 -37.45 -17.79
N ASP A 931 27.79 -38.10 -17.33
CA ASP A 931 27.70 -39.21 -16.38
C ASP A 931 27.11 -38.75 -15.03
N LYS A 932 26.18 -39.54 -14.48
CA LYS A 932 25.44 -39.20 -13.26
C LYS A 932 26.32 -39.15 -12.02
N ASP A 933 27.41 -39.93 -11.98
CA ASP A 933 28.38 -39.84 -10.90
C ASP A 933 29.26 -38.57 -11.01
N LYS A 934 29.38 -37.96 -12.20
CA LYS A 934 30.01 -36.62 -12.39
C LYS A 934 29.08 -35.52 -11.91
N LEU A 935 27.81 -35.52 -12.31
CA LEU A 935 26.82 -34.56 -11.80
C LEU A 935 26.76 -34.60 -10.26
N LYS A 936 26.78 -35.81 -9.69
CA LYS A 936 26.84 -36.02 -8.24
C LYS A 936 28.17 -35.57 -7.62
N ALA A 937 29.29 -35.68 -8.32
CA ALA A 937 30.57 -35.12 -7.85
C ALA A 937 30.52 -33.58 -7.78
N LEU A 938 29.92 -32.92 -8.77
CA LEU A 938 29.67 -31.48 -8.77
C LEU A 938 28.77 -31.08 -7.58
N GLU A 939 27.64 -31.76 -7.37
CA GLU A 939 26.73 -31.52 -6.22
C GLU A 939 27.46 -31.66 -4.86
N ASN A 940 28.34 -32.65 -4.72
CA ASN A 940 29.14 -32.82 -3.52
C ASN A 940 30.20 -31.72 -3.36
N ALA A 941 30.80 -31.24 -4.45
CA ALA A 941 31.78 -30.15 -4.42
C ALA A 941 31.13 -28.80 -4.09
N GLU A 942 29.94 -28.51 -4.63
CA GLU A 942 29.11 -27.35 -4.28
C GLU A 942 28.76 -27.35 -2.79
N LYS A 943 28.30 -28.50 -2.26
CA LYS A 943 28.06 -28.64 -0.83
C LYS A 943 29.34 -28.43 0.00
N LYS A 944 30.46 -29.03 -0.42
CA LYS A 944 31.74 -28.92 0.30
C LYS A 944 32.27 -27.48 0.30
N LEU A 945 32.08 -26.74 -0.80
CA LEU A 945 32.38 -25.32 -0.88
C LEU A 945 31.53 -24.51 0.10
N ALA A 946 30.22 -24.77 0.18
CA ALA A 946 29.34 -24.10 1.15
C ALA A 946 29.77 -24.34 2.60
N GLU A 947 30.15 -25.58 2.97
CA GLU A 947 30.73 -25.90 4.28
C GLU A 947 32.03 -25.11 4.56
N LEU A 948 32.86 -24.89 3.55
CA LEU A 948 34.12 -24.14 3.67
C LEU A 948 33.89 -22.63 3.74
N GLU A 949 32.98 -22.07 2.93
CA GLU A 949 32.59 -20.67 3.01
C GLU A 949 31.95 -20.33 4.35
N LEU A 950 31.13 -21.23 4.91
CA LEU A 950 30.59 -21.09 6.26
C LEU A 950 31.70 -21.12 7.32
N THR A 951 32.63 -22.08 7.21
CA THR A 951 33.80 -22.15 8.11
C THR A 951 34.62 -20.86 8.05
N LYS A 952 34.80 -20.30 6.85
CA LYS A 952 35.53 -19.04 6.66
C LYS A 952 34.79 -17.83 7.24
N ALA A 953 33.47 -17.75 7.04
CA ALA A 953 32.64 -16.72 7.68
C ALA A 953 32.76 -16.77 9.20
N LYS A 954 32.82 -17.96 9.82
CA LYS A 954 33.06 -18.12 11.27
C LYS A 954 34.43 -17.60 11.71
N GLU A 955 35.49 -17.85 10.93
CA GLU A 955 36.83 -17.31 11.20
C GLU A 955 36.87 -15.77 11.10
N ASP A 956 36.29 -15.21 10.05
CA ASP A 956 36.32 -13.76 9.80
C ASP A 956 35.41 -13.00 10.78
N ALA A 957 34.24 -13.54 11.14
CA ALA A 957 33.38 -13.01 12.20
C ALA A 957 34.09 -12.91 13.55
N LYS A 958 34.84 -13.95 13.92
CA LYS A 958 35.66 -13.96 15.15
C LYS A 958 36.80 -12.94 15.08
N ALA A 959 37.43 -12.76 13.91
CA ALA A 959 38.48 -11.76 13.72
C ALA A 959 37.93 -10.32 13.79
N ASP A 960 36.76 -10.07 13.21
CA ASP A 960 36.04 -8.80 13.24
C ASP A 960 35.66 -8.41 14.69
N ILE A 961 34.93 -9.28 15.40
CA ILE A 961 34.56 -9.08 16.82
C ILE A 961 35.80 -8.85 17.70
N SER A 962 36.82 -9.72 17.60
CA SER A 962 38.02 -9.59 18.44
C SER A 962 38.95 -8.42 18.08
N SER A 963 38.67 -7.68 17.00
CA SER A 963 39.36 -6.43 16.65
C SER A 963 38.46 -5.18 16.67
N TYR A 964 37.18 -5.33 17.00
CA TYR A 964 36.19 -4.25 17.00
C TYR A 964 36.50 -3.12 18.00
N LYS A 965 37.03 -3.47 19.17
CA LYS A 965 37.42 -2.53 20.22
C LYS A 965 38.92 -2.59 20.50
N ASN A 966 39.54 -1.43 20.63
CA ASN A 966 40.93 -1.32 21.06
C ASN A 966 41.02 -1.51 22.59
N MET A 967 41.56 -2.64 23.03
CA MET A 967 41.65 -2.99 24.45
C MET A 967 42.42 -1.97 25.30
N ASP A 968 43.38 -1.23 24.72
CA ASP A 968 44.18 -0.25 25.47
C ASP A 968 43.35 0.97 25.94
N ASP A 969 42.16 1.21 25.38
CA ASP A 969 41.27 2.31 25.77
C ASP A 969 40.38 1.99 27.00
N TYR A 970 40.59 0.84 27.64
CA TYR A 970 39.71 0.29 28.69
C TYR A 970 40.45 -0.10 29.97
N ARG A 971 39.80 0.08 31.13
CA ARG A 971 40.30 -0.32 32.46
C ARG A 971 40.32 -1.85 32.64
N ASP A 972 41.06 -2.33 33.64
CA ASP A 972 41.33 -3.76 33.88
C ASP A 972 40.06 -4.63 33.98
N GLN A 973 38.97 -4.11 34.56
CA GLN A 973 37.69 -4.81 34.63
C GLN A 973 36.97 -4.82 33.28
N GLN A 974 36.91 -3.67 32.60
CA GLN A 974 36.22 -3.52 31.32
C GLN A 974 36.89 -4.32 30.19
N ARG A 975 38.22 -4.51 30.25
CA ARG A 975 38.93 -5.44 29.36
C ARG A 975 38.58 -6.91 29.62
N GLN A 976 38.17 -7.28 30.84
CA GLN A 976 37.66 -8.62 31.12
C GLN A 976 36.21 -8.76 30.62
N GLU A 977 35.36 -7.76 30.85
CA GLU A 977 33.98 -7.72 30.34
C GLU A 977 33.94 -7.87 28.81
N LEU A 978 34.79 -7.12 28.08
CA LEU A 978 34.96 -7.29 26.63
C LEU A 978 35.51 -8.67 26.24
N ALA A 979 36.47 -9.22 26.99
CA ALA A 979 37.06 -10.53 26.69
C ALA A 979 36.04 -11.67 26.86
N ASP A 980 35.13 -11.55 27.84
CA ASP A 980 34.06 -12.51 28.08
C ASP A 980 32.99 -12.42 26.97
N ILE A 981 32.60 -11.22 26.52
CA ILE A 981 31.69 -11.02 25.37
C ILE A 981 32.30 -11.62 24.08
N ILE A 982 33.59 -11.38 23.81
CA ILE A 982 34.30 -11.95 22.66
C ILE A 982 34.33 -13.49 22.72
N ALA A 983 34.43 -14.07 23.93
CA ALA A 983 34.43 -15.52 24.12
C ALA A 983 33.04 -16.15 23.87
N ASP A 984 31.99 -15.58 24.45
CA ASP A 984 30.61 -16.07 24.30
C ASP A 984 30.12 -15.93 22.85
N ALA A 985 30.39 -14.80 22.20
CA ALA A 985 30.14 -14.62 20.77
C ALA A 985 30.93 -15.61 19.91
N GLY A 986 32.19 -15.89 20.28
CA GLY A 986 33.02 -16.91 19.64
C GLY A 986 32.44 -18.32 19.76
N GLU A 987 31.88 -18.68 20.92
CA GLU A 987 31.17 -19.94 21.14
C GLU A 987 29.84 -20.01 20.37
N ALA A 988 29.11 -18.90 20.24
CA ALA A 988 27.88 -18.84 19.46
C ALA A 988 28.16 -19.00 17.95
N ILE A 989 29.19 -18.32 17.43
CA ILE A 989 29.63 -18.43 16.02
C ILE A 989 30.04 -19.87 15.67
N ASP A 990 30.70 -20.61 16.57
CA ASP A 990 31.01 -22.02 16.32
C ASP A 990 29.73 -22.87 16.14
N LYS A 991 28.63 -22.52 16.81
CA LYS A 991 27.35 -23.25 16.82
C LYS A 991 26.41 -22.88 15.67
N ALA A 992 26.60 -21.75 15.00
CA ALA A 992 25.74 -21.30 13.89
C ALA A 992 25.74 -22.29 12.69
N ASP A 993 24.57 -22.62 12.14
CA ASP A 993 24.44 -23.60 11.04
C ASP A 993 24.56 -22.97 9.63
N ASP A 994 24.45 -21.64 9.53
CA ASP A 994 24.53 -20.86 8.29
C ASP A 994 25.20 -19.49 8.51
N LYS A 995 25.23 -18.64 7.47
CA LYS A 995 25.88 -17.31 7.51
C LYS A 995 24.98 -16.20 8.07
N GLU A 996 23.66 -16.32 7.95
CA GLU A 996 22.71 -15.30 8.40
C GLU A 996 22.73 -15.26 9.93
N ALA A 997 22.72 -16.43 10.58
CA ALA A 997 22.92 -16.56 12.02
C ALA A 997 24.27 -16.02 12.51
N ILE A 998 25.33 -16.03 11.68
CA ILE A 998 26.63 -15.43 12.04
C ILE A 998 26.54 -13.90 12.03
N GLU A 999 25.85 -13.31 11.06
CA GLU A 999 25.67 -11.85 10.97
C GLU A 999 24.82 -11.30 12.13
N GLU A 1000 23.79 -12.04 12.57
CA GLU A 1000 23.04 -11.72 13.80
C GLU A 1000 23.95 -11.74 15.04
N ILE A 1001 24.82 -12.75 15.19
CA ILE A 1001 25.73 -12.86 16.33
C ILE A 1001 26.81 -11.77 16.31
N ILE A 1002 27.34 -11.40 15.14
CA ILE A 1002 28.28 -10.25 15.02
C ILE A 1002 27.60 -8.97 15.50
N THR A 1003 26.36 -8.72 15.07
CA THR A 1003 25.61 -7.51 15.43
C THR A 1003 25.40 -7.45 16.95
N SER A 1004 24.81 -8.50 17.53
CA SER A 1004 24.57 -8.59 18.97
C SER A 1004 25.85 -8.49 19.81
N ALA A 1005 26.94 -9.13 19.38
CA ALA A 1005 28.22 -9.04 20.09
C ALA A 1005 28.81 -7.63 20.06
N LYS A 1006 28.69 -6.92 18.94
CA LYS A 1006 29.15 -5.53 18.81
C LYS A 1006 28.32 -4.59 19.67
N ASP A 1007 26.99 -4.73 19.66
CA ASP A 1007 26.09 -3.94 20.50
C ASP A 1007 26.41 -4.09 22.01
N GLU A 1008 26.73 -5.30 22.49
CA GLU A 1008 27.19 -5.49 23.87
C GLU A 1008 28.60 -4.92 24.12
N MET A 1009 29.54 -5.03 23.17
CA MET A 1009 30.87 -4.42 23.27
C MET A 1009 30.83 -2.87 23.22
N ASP A 1010 29.81 -2.28 22.60
CA ASP A 1010 29.60 -0.82 22.56
C ASP A 1010 29.09 -0.26 23.90
N LYS A 1011 28.40 -1.06 24.73
CA LYS A 1011 27.92 -0.66 26.06
C LYS A 1011 29.03 -0.59 27.11
N VAL A 1012 30.18 -1.23 26.88
CA VAL A 1012 31.30 -1.20 27.84
C VAL A 1012 31.97 0.19 27.79
N LYS A 1013 32.09 0.84 28.96
CA LYS A 1013 32.67 2.19 29.08
C LYS A 1013 34.21 2.18 28.97
N THR A 1014 34.77 3.16 28.26
CA THR A 1014 36.23 3.38 28.17
C THR A 1014 36.82 3.95 29.46
N ASP A 1015 38.15 3.87 29.61
CA ASP A 1015 38.90 4.51 30.68
C ASP A 1015 38.70 6.04 30.69
N ALA A 1016 38.57 6.66 29.51
CA ALA A 1016 38.27 8.08 29.37
C ALA A 1016 36.88 8.42 29.96
N GLN A 1017 35.83 7.71 29.55
CA GLN A 1017 34.46 7.94 30.05
C GLN A 1017 34.36 7.70 31.56
N LEU A 1018 34.99 6.63 32.08
CA LEU A 1018 35.01 6.35 33.52
C LEU A 1018 35.78 7.42 34.31
N THR A 1019 36.83 8.02 33.71
CA THR A 1019 37.57 9.13 34.33
C THR A 1019 36.75 10.43 34.30
N GLU A 1020 36.01 10.71 33.22
CA GLU A 1020 35.09 11.86 33.16
C GLU A 1020 33.93 11.72 34.17
N GLU A 1021 33.38 10.52 34.36
CA GLU A 1021 32.38 10.24 35.41
C GLU A 1021 32.95 10.45 36.82
N GLU A 1022 34.19 10.01 37.07
CA GLU A 1022 34.90 10.26 38.33
C GLU A 1022 35.19 11.75 38.58
N GLU A 1023 35.59 12.52 37.56
CA GLU A 1023 35.81 13.96 37.67
C GLU A 1023 34.50 14.74 37.85
N GLN A 1024 33.41 14.35 37.18
CA GLN A 1024 32.09 14.94 37.37
C GLN A 1024 31.52 14.66 38.77
N ALA A 1025 31.64 13.43 39.27
CA ALA A 1025 31.25 13.08 40.63
C ALA A 1025 32.08 13.86 41.68
N ALA A 1026 33.38 14.02 41.45
CA ALA A 1026 34.25 14.82 42.31
C ALA A 1026 33.89 16.33 42.28
N LYS A 1027 33.49 16.88 41.13
CA LYS A 1027 32.95 18.25 41.02
C LYS A 1027 31.65 18.38 41.82
N ALA A 1028 30.71 17.46 41.66
CA ALA A 1028 29.40 17.52 42.30
C ALA A 1028 29.49 17.54 43.84
N GLU A 1029 30.30 16.66 44.44
CA GLU A 1029 30.51 16.66 45.90
C GLU A 1029 31.27 17.90 46.39
N ALA A 1030 32.18 18.46 45.58
CA ALA A 1030 32.84 19.73 45.90
C ALA A 1030 31.88 20.94 45.85
N ASP A 1031 31.01 21.00 44.84
CA ASP A 1031 30.02 22.06 44.68
C ASP A 1031 28.94 22.01 45.78
N LYS A 1032 28.44 20.81 46.10
CA LYS A 1032 27.54 20.56 47.25
C LYS A 1032 28.17 21.02 48.56
N LYS A 1033 29.42 20.66 48.82
CA LYS A 1033 30.13 21.08 50.04
C LYS A 1033 30.29 22.61 50.13
N ALA A 1034 30.52 23.29 49.01
CA ALA A 1034 30.59 24.75 48.98
C ALA A 1034 29.25 25.40 49.37
N ALA A 1035 28.13 24.79 49.00
CA ALA A 1035 26.79 25.22 49.44
C ALA A 1035 26.55 24.94 50.94
N GLU A 1036 26.90 23.74 51.44
CA GLU A 1036 26.80 23.40 52.87
C GLU A 1036 27.58 24.37 53.78
N GLU A 1037 28.76 24.84 53.35
CA GLU A 1037 29.55 25.84 54.08
C GLU A 1037 28.87 27.23 54.11
N VAL A 1038 28.00 27.55 53.14
CA VAL A 1038 27.17 28.77 53.13
C VAL A 1038 25.89 28.59 53.98
N ASP A 1039 25.22 27.45 53.90
CA ASP A 1039 24.05 27.15 54.74
C ASP A 1039 24.41 27.17 56.23
N ALA A 1040 25.59 26.66 56.61
CA ALA A 1040 26.09 26.78 57.98
C ALA A 1040 26.33 28.23 58.44
N LEU A 1041 26.63 29.16 57.52
CA LEU A 1041 26.72 30.60 57.82
C LEU A 1041 25.35 31.25 57.92
N ILE A 1042 24.38 30.84 57.10
CA ILE A 1042 22.99 31.30 57.16
C ILE A 1042 22.33 30.83 58.47
N ASP A 1043 22.57 29.59 58.90
CA ASP A 1043 22.07 29.10 60.18
C ASP A 1043 22.66 29.86 61.38
N ALA A 1044 23.93 30.28 61.27
CA ALA A 1044 24.59 31.11 62.27
C ALA A 1044 24.06 32.56 62.37
N VAL A 1045 23.20 33.01 61.45
CA VAL A 1045 22.45 34.28 61.58
C VAL A 1045 21.41 34.21 62.70
N GLY A 1046 20.95 33.00 63.06
CA GLY A 1046 20.03 32.76 64.18
C GLY A 1046 18.56 32.60 63.77
N SER A 1047 17.66 32.73 64.74
CA SER A 1047 16.21 32.81 64.50
C SER A 1047 15.84 34.23 64.08
N LEU A 1048 14.80 34.38 63.25
CA LEU A 1048 14.25 35.69 62.90
C LEU A 1048 13.90 36.52 64.16
N ASP A 1049 13.42 35.90 65.24
CA ASP A 1049 13.04 36.62 66.46
C ASP A 1049 14.22 37.08 67.34
N ASP A 1050 15.43 36.59 67.06
CA ASP A 1050 16.67 37.02 67.72
C ASP A 1050 17.44 38.09 66.91
N ILE A 1051 16.95 38.49 65.73
CA ILE A 1051 17.59 39.50 64.88
C ILE A 1051 17.54 40.88 65.54
N THR A 1052 18.69 41.54 65.62
CA THR A 1052 18.88 42.89 66.17
C THR A 1052 19.77 43.73 65.25
N LEU A 1053 20.02 44.99 65.62
CA LEU A 1053 20.93 45.85 64.85
C LEU A 1053 22.40 45.37 64.87
N ASP A 1054 22.78 44.51 65.82
CA ASP A 1054 24.12 43.91 65.90
C ASP A 1054 24.25 42.67 65.00
N SER A 1055 23.15 42.09 64.52
CA SER A 1055 23.14 40.88 63.67
C SER A 1055 23.71 41.10 62.26
N ILE A 1056 23.95 42.36 61.86
CA ILE A 1056 24.39 42.75 60.51
C ILE A 1056 25.73 42.12 60.08
N GLU A 1057 26.65 41.89 61.02
CA GLU A 1057 27.94 41.26 60.70
C GLU A 1057 27.76 39.78 60.29
N ALA A 1058 26.82 39.07 60.92
CA ALA A 1058 26.46 37.70 60.54
C ALA A 1058 25.71 37.64 59.21
N ILE A 1059 24.70 38.52 59.04
CA ILE A 1059 23.90 38.63 57.81
C ILE A 1059 24.83 38.92 56.61
N ASN A 1060 25.63 39.99 56.68
CA ASN A 1060 26.55 40.34 55.60
C ASN A 1060 27.56 39.22 55.31
N LYS A 1061 28.07 38.53 56.33
CA LYS A 1061 29.00 37.41 56.13
C LYS A 1061 28.37 36.23 55.39
N ALA A 1062 27.11 35.90 55.67
CA ALA A 1062 26.37 34.87 54.94
C ALA A 1062 26.06 35.31 53.49
N THR A 1063 25.59 36.54 53.29
CA THR A 1063 25.36 37.14 51.96
C THR A 1063 26.64 37.21 51.12
N ASP A 1064 27.76 37.64 51.71
CA ASP A 1064 29.07 37.68 51.05
C ASP A 1064 29.63 36.29 50.75
N ALA A 1065 29.21 35.24 51.46
CA ALA A 1065 29.60 33.87 51.14
C ALA A 1065 28.75 33.32 49.99
N TYR A 1066 27.42 33.45 50.07
CA TYR A 1066 26.49 33.09 49.01
C TYR A 1066 26.82 33.75 47.66
N ASN A 1067 27.11 35.05 47.66
CA ASN A 1067 27.43 35.79 46.44
C ASN A 1067 28.74 35.35 45.75
N LYS A 1068 29.62 34.60 46.44
CA LYS A 1068 30.88 34.07 45.88
C LYS A 1068 30.76 32.67 45.28
N LEU A 1069 29.65 31.98 45.51
CA LEU A 1069 29.38 30.67 44.93
C LEU A 1069 29.19 30.75 43.40
N THR A 1070 29.49 29.67 42.69
CA THR A 1070 29.07 29.52 41.28
C THR A 1070 27.56 29.35 41.18
N ASP A 1071 26.98 29.51 39.99
CA ASP A 1071 25.51 29.41 39.85
C ASP A 1071 24.99 27.97 39.99
N ASP A 1072 25.86 26.96 39.84
CA ASP A 1072 25.58 25.58 40.24
C ASP A 1072 25.52 25.44 41.77
N GLN A 1073 26.55 25.95 42.46
CA GLN A 1073 26.64 25.93 43.92
C GLN A 1073 25.50 26.73 44.58
N LYS A 1074 25.12 27.88 44.03
CA LYS A 1074 24.00 28.71 44.53
C LYS A 1074 22.66 27.98 44.51
N ARG A 1075 22.44 27.06 43.56
CA ARG A 1075 21.21 26.26 43.43
C ARG A 1075 21.09 25.17 44.50
N LEU A 1076 22.17 24.85 45.21
CA LEU A 1076 22.20 23.84 46.26
C LEU A 1076 21.97 24.41 47.68
N VAL A 1077 22.07 25.74 47.87
CA VAL A 1077 21.92 26.43 49.16
C VAL A 1077 20.46 26.46 49.62
N GLN A 1078 20.14 25.76 50.70
CA GLN A 1078 18.77 25.57 51.20
C GLN A 1078 18.25 26.76 52.05
N GLY A 1079 19.16 27.52 52.68
CA GLY A 1079 18.83 28.57 53.63
C GLY A 1079 18.50 29.94 53.02
N LEU A 1080 18.49 30.07 51.69
CA LEU A 1080 18.44 31.38 51.02
C LEU A 1080 17.24 32.25 51.47
N ASP A 1081 16.05 31.67 51.61
CA ASP A 1081 14.86 32.40 52.08
C ASP A 1081 14.98 32.88 53.53
N LYS A 1082 15.64 32.10 54.39
CA LYS A 1082 15.95 32.49 55.77
C LYS A 1082 16.95 33.64 55.81
N LEU A 1083 17.94 33.66 54.91
CA LEU A 1083 18.87 34.78 54.76
C LEU A 1083 18.15 36.05 54.29
N ASN A 1084 17.32 35.94 53.25
CA ASN A 1084 16.53 37.05 52.71
C ASN A 1084 15.59 37.65 53.78
N ALA A 1085 14.84 36.80 54.49
CA ALA A 1085 13.96 37.24 55.57
C ALA A 1085 14.72 37.89 56.74
N ALA A 1086 15.97 37.48 57.01
CA ALA A 1086 16.81 38.12 58.01
C ALA A 1086 17.31 39.52 57.57
N VAL A 1087 17.65 39.69 56.29
CA VAL A 1087 17.97 41.00 55.69
C VAL A 1087 16.77 41.95 55.80
N ASP A 1088 15.58 41.51 55.38
CA ASP A 1088 14.36 42.33 55.45
C ASP A 1088 14.01 42.72 56.90
N LYS A 1089 14.11 41.77 57.84
CA LYS A 1089 13.85 42.07 59.25
C LYS A 1089 14.88 43.04 59.83
N TYR A 1090 16.15 42.92 59.47
CA TYR A 1090 17.19 43.87 59.87
C TYR A 1090 16.90 45.30 59.36
N GLU A 1091 16.60 45.47 58.06
CA GLU A 1091 16.29 46.78 57.50
C GLU A 1091 15.01 47.39 58.10
N SER A 1092 14.03 46.55 58.49
CA SER A 1092 12.84 47.02 59.22
C SER A 1092 13.16 47.59 60.61
N LEU A 1093 14.05 46.94 61.37
CA LEU A 1093 14.49 47.38 62.70
C LEU A 1093 15.30 48.68 62.62
N LYS A 1094 16.16 48.79 61.60
CA LYS A 1094 16.94 49.98 61.27
C LYS A 1094 16.03 51.15 60.89
N ALA A 1095 15.00 50.92 60.07
CA ALA A 1095 14.03 51.93 59.69
C ALA A 1095 13.14 52.42 60.87
N ASP A 1096 12.96 51.65 61.95
CA ASP A 1096 12.28 52.10 63.18
C ASP A 1096 13.23 52.72 64.23
N SER A 1097 14.52 52.35 64.20
CA SER A 1097 15.58 53.05 64.94
C SER A 1097 15.68 54.52 64.52
N ASP A 1098 15.76 54.77 63.21
CA ASP A 1098 15.91 56.11 62.62
C ASP A 1098 14.72 57.06 62.89
N LYS A 1099 13.60 56.55 63.41
CA LYS A 1099 12.41 57.35 63.79
C LYS A 1099 12.45 57.89 65.23
N ASN A 1100 13.36 57.40 66.09
CA ASN A 1100 13.28 57.57 67.54
C ASN A 1100 14.51 58.26 68.20
N GLY A 1101 15.43 58.84 67.43
CA GLY A 1101 16.68 59.43 67.94
C GLY A 1101 16.83 60.95 67.73
N ASP A 1102 16.57 61.74 68.78
CA ASP A 1102 17.19 63.07 68.96
C ASP A 1102 17.96 63.07 70.29
N ASN A 1103 19.17 63.66 70.29
CA ASN A 1103 19.97 64.07 71.46
C ASN A 1103 20.39 62.91 72.43
N THR A 1104 21.65 62.47 72.50
CA THR A 1104 22.75 63.23 73.15
C THR A 1104 24.18 62.72 72.85
N ASP A 1105 25.07 63.69 72.64
CA ASP A 1105 26.51 63.85 72.97
C ASP A 1105 27.45 62.68 73.43
N ASN A 1106 28.69 62.74 72.89
CA ASN A 1106 30.00 62.31 73.42
C ASN A 1106 30.25 60.87 73.92
N THR A 1107 31.19 60.17 73.27
CA THR A 1107 32.64 60.23 73.66
C THR A 1107 33.55 59.60 72.60
N ALA A 1108 34.87 59.89 72.63
CA ALA A 1108 35.84 59.43 71.64
C ALA A 1108 37.12 58.84 72.25
N LYS A 1109 37.62 57.73 71.67
CA LYS A 1109 39.00 57.17 71.65
C LYS A 1109 38.95 55.77 71.03
N GLY A 1110 39.89 55.31 70.20
CA GLY A 1110 41.06 55.98 69.60
C GLY A 1110 42.18 54.97 69.29
N GLU A 1111 43.11 55.34 68.39
CA GLU A 1111 44.38 54.63 68.06
C GLU A 1111 44.24 53.26 67.35
N ASP A 1112 45.10 52.84 66.41
CA ASP A 1112 46.03 53.56 65.52
C ASP A 1112 46.41 52.63 64.32
N ALA A 1113 47.09 53.16 63.29
CA ALA A 1113 48.02 52.55 62.30
C ALA A 1113 47.92 51.02 61.94
N SER A 1114 48.08 50.59 60.68
CA SER A 1114 48.90 51.16 59.60
C SER A 1114 48.56 50.59 58.20
N GLN A 1115 48.96 51.35 57.16
CA GLN A 1115 49.70 50.96 55.93
C GLN A 1115 49.62 49.49 55.41
N ASP A 1116 49.61 49.24 54.10
CA ASP A 1116 50.28 50.03 53.04
C ASP A 1116 49.55 50.08 51.69
N ALA A 1117 50.00 50.94 50.75
CA ALA A 1117 49.30 51.21 49.49
C ALA A 1117 50.17 51.14 48.22
N VAL A 1118 49.75 50.32 47.26
CA VAL A 1118 50.24 50.27 45.85
C VAL A 1118 48.99 50.04 44.98
N LYS A 1119 48.46 51.01 44.23
CA LYS A 1119 48.94 51.58 42.94
C LYS A 1119 48.91 50.59 41.76
N THR A 1120 48.54 50.98 40.53
CA THR A 1120 47.72 52.09 39.96
C THR A 1120 47.64 51.83 38.46
N ALA A 1121 46.48 52.03 37.84
CA ALA A 1121 46.32 52.37 36.41
C ALA A 1121 46.76 51.26 35.40
N ASP A 1122 46.45 51.35 34.11
CA ASP A 1122 45.67 52.39 33.40
C ASP A 1122 44.80 51.81 32.27
N GLU A 1123 43.95 52.65 31.69
CA GLU A 1123 42.96 52.33 30.67
C GLU A 1123 43.50 52.07 29.24
N SER A 1124 42.59 51.57 28.40
CA SER A 1124 42.23 52.06 27.04
C SER A 1124 42.56 51.15 25.85
N GLY A 1125 41.57 50.95 24.95
CA GLY A 1125 41.64 49.88 23.93
C GLY A 1125 40.79 49.94 22.65
N ILE A 1126 39.70 50.73 22.54
CA ILE A 1126 38.93 51.05 21.28
C ILE A 1126 38.29 49.83 20.51
N LEU A 1127 37.08 49.78 19.92
CA LEU A 1127 35.97 50.69 19.51
C LEU A 1127 34.61 50.16 20.09
N SER A 1128 33.49 50.91 20.33
CA SER A 1128 32.70 51.92 19.56
C SER A 1128 31.82 51.32 18.43
N TRP A 1129 30.49 51.51 18.26
CA TRP A 1129 29.44 52.46 18.73
C TRP A 1129 28.12 51.71 19.09
N VAL A 1130 27.26 52.02 20.09
CA VAL A 1130 26.41 53.22 20.42
C VAL A 1130 25.10 53.33 19.58
N ILE A 1131 23.91 53.31 20.21
CA ILE A 1131 22.91 54.39 20.53
C ILE A 1131 21.88 53.75 21.53
N LEU A 1132 21.52 54.21 22.75
CA LEU A 1132 21.10 55.51 23.35
C LEU A 1132 19.63 55.93 22.99
N LEU A 1133 18.76 56.50 23.83
CA LEU A 1133 18.75 56.88 25.26
C LEU A 1133 17.26 57.05 25.69
N GLY A 1134 16.91 56.94 26.99
CA GLY A 1134 15.54 57.18 27.49
C GLY A 1134 15.37 58.49 28.28
N ALA A 1135 14.13 59.04 28.33
CA ALA A 1135 13.62 60.07 29.27
C ALA A 1135 12.14 60.44 28.95
N ALA A 1136 11.30 61.03 29.82
CA ALA A 1136 11.14 60.99 31.29
C ALA A 1136 9.85 61.75 31.72
N VAL A 1137 9.28 61.45 32.90
CA VAL A 1137 8.38 62.29 33.75
C VAL A 1137 6.93 62.62 33.28
N LEU A 1138 5.97 62.03 34.00
CA LEU A 1138 4.67 62.54 34.54
C LEU A 1138 3.89 63.69 33.85
N GLY A 1139 2.56 63.50 33.63
CA GLY A 1139 1.64 64.65 33.45
C GLY A 1139 0.13 64.42 33.17
N PHE A 1140 -0.69 64.35 34.22
CA PHE A 1140 -2.11 64.80 34.32
C PHE A 1140 -3.32 64.09 33.64
N PHE A 1141 -4.43 64.08 34.39
CA PHE A 1141 -5.81 63.69 34.03
C PHE A 1141 -6.47 64.62 32.97
N GLY A 1142 -7.42 64.10 32.15
CA GLY A 1142 -8.30 64.99 31.35
C GLY A 1142 -9.44 64.37 30.50
N PHE A 1143 -10.63 64.18 31.08
CA PHE A 1143 -11.97 64.32 30.43
C PHE A 1143 -12.36 63.56 29.12
N ARG A 1144 -12.96 62.37 29.29
CA ARG A 1144 -14.40 62.05 29.07
C ARG A 1144 -15.17 62.67 27.85
N ARG A 1145 -15.87 61.79 27.09
CA ARG A 1145 -16.98 62.02 26.09
C ARG A 1145 -16.55 62.53 24.68
N LYS A 1146 -17.24 62.20 23.56
CA LYS A 1146 -18.59 61.58 23.35
C LYS A 1146 -18.77 60.95 21.93
N TYR A 1147 -19.57 59.86 21.85
CA TYR A 1147 -20.51 59.47 20.76
C TYR A 1147 -20.04 58.90 19.38
N ASN A 1148 -20.52 57.67 19.14
CA ASN A 1148 -21.25 57.14 17.97
C ASN A 1148 -20.64 57.02 16.54
N ALA A 1149 -20.53 55.75 16.14
CA ALA A 1149 -21.14 55.10 14.96
C ALA A 1149 -20.59 55.37 13.55
N GLY A 1150 -20.30 54.30 12.80
CA GLY A 1150 -19.88 54.38 11.39
C GLY A 1150 -19.64 53.04 10.70
N LYS A 1151 -20.68 52.21 10.59
CA LYS A 1151 -20.65 50.77 10.22
C LYS A 1151 -20.11 49.87 11.33
#